data_AF-A0A8J3BF23-F1
#
_entry.id   AF-A0A8J3BF23-F1
#
_cell.length_a   1.000
_cell.length_b   1.000
_cell.length_c   1.000
_cell.angle_alpha   90.00
_cell.angle_beta   90.00
_cell.angle_gamma   90.00
#
_symmetry.space_group_name_H-M   'P 1'
#
loop_
_entity.id
_entity.type
_entity.pdbx_description
1 polymer ?
#
loop_
_entity_poly.entity_id
_entity_poly.type
_entity_poly.pdbx_seq_one_letter_code
_entity_poly.pdbx_strand_id
1 'polypeptide(L)'
;MLTRLRIRGKLALLTAVPLLAVVALAAVVAADRVAAADRAAATAARASLAADVGQLVQALQQERLVIFGVALDAAPAAQLPVQNELVQRRLSALRARALPEGVALGRALDAVDAYAPRRAPAAGADPVPVVDGYAQLVGQLTDALRLQDGVDGGAGPGRQLVALDAALRTDEALAVTGVYALLLSAPRFDHLVPWYHGAQAAFATQLQRFRHFATGPQQTLYTQVARVGEVVAGQPGADPRPALRAQRPPDLLRALYYRGSADRLVGERIVGDVTAAADSAYRAQVLGAVLVGGAVLGLVLLVVALCVVVGQLVVRPLTRLTASAERIVTITEDELLRVVDDELEAVRPVRLDPVATDSRDEIGDLARAIEAVQRTAVSLVHRQVAVRRNVAQMFGHVGRRTQSLVARQAAGLAALAAAEGDPVRRADLVRLQHVTHRLRRNAGSLVVISGEPGAEGHTAPMGLREVARLALAVVEDGDRVDLEIPADLGLAPGVVGDAVLLLGELIENACVFSPPNRRVTVAAQRTRGGARIRVVDGGIGMAEAQRATENTRLRHRERLDLAPTGALGLFVVGRLARRHRLRVGLAGSPGGGTTAIVELPARLLAGPAPEPPEAVAAIPPAAPPGAALDRARAAVVEGRPWSGFIPAQRQGEDRVPSPETLLSTDGVQPGKGAPVPAPQPMRTGTLPGSPPPTRRPGSAPGAPATPARATAVRATAVRATAAGPPPGDGPLARRVPGATLATRPRPAAPAPGAPQHDPGAVRALVEQFESGVTRALREYGAEGAR
;
A
#
# COMPACT_ATOMS: atom_id res chain seq x y z
N MET A 1 21.98 7.23 8.21
CA MET A 1 20.68 7.89 7.92
C MET A 1 19.55 6.92 7.56
N LEU A 2 19.79 5.87 6.74
CA LEU A 2 18.77 4.90 6.29
C LEU A 2 18.02 4.14 7.40
N THR A 3 18.67 3.94 8.56
CA THR A 3 18.09 3.21 9.69
C THR A 3 16.96 3.97 10.41
N ARG A 4 16.90 5.30 10.28
CA ARG A 4 15.87 6.14 10.92
C ARG A 4 14.59 6.31 10.09
N LEU A 5 14.58 5.85 8.84
CA LEU A 5 13.41 5.98 7.95
C LEU A 5 12.37 4.92 8.28
N ARG A 6 11.10 5.35 8.37
CA ARG A 6 9.93 4.45 8.36
C ARG A 6 9.92 3.63 7.06
N ILE A 7 9.24 2.48 7.07
CA ILE A 7 9.16 1.54 5.92
C ILE A 7 8.78 2.28 4.61
N ARG A 8 7.85 3.24 4.67
CA ARG A 8 7.47 4.08 3.52
C ARG A 8 8.62 4.89 2.92
N GLY A 9 9.49 5.45 3.77
CA GLY A 9 10.66 6.21 3.32
C GLY A 9 11.72 5.31 2.69
N LYS A 10 11.89 4.08 3.18
CA LYS A 10 12.81 3.10 2.59
C LYS A 10 12.32 2.65 1.21
N LEU A 11 11.03 2.33 1.08
CA LEU A 11 10.43 1.96 -0.22
C LEU A 11 10.49 3.10 -1.23
N ALA A 12 10.15 4.33 -0.81
CA ALA A 12 10.24 5.49 -1.67
C ALA A 12 11.67 5.75 -2.16
N LEU A 13 12.68 5.60 -1.30
CA LEU A 13 14.08 5.78 -1.70
C LEU A 13 14.54 4.67 -2.66
N LEU A 14 14.15 3.42 -2.41
CA LEU A 14 14.49 2.27 -3.24
C LEU A 14 13.93 2.40 -4.67
N THR A 15 12.74 2.98 -4.82
CA THR A 15 12.09 3.15 -6.13
C THR A 15 12.41 4.48 -6.81
N ALA A 16 12.65 5.55 -6.05
CA ALA A 16 12.95 6.86 -6.61
C ALA A 16 14.27 6.88 -7.39
N VAL A 17 15.33 6.20 -6.90
CA VAL A 17 16.65 6.24 -7.55
C VAL A 17 16.64 5.60 -8.94
N PRO A 18 16.16 4.35 -9.13
CA PRO A 18 16.03 3.76 -10.47
C PRO A 18 15.08 4.55 -11.37
N LEU A 19 13.98 5.08 -10.81
CA LEU A 19 13.00 5.84 -11.58
C LEU A 19 13.59 7.15 -12.11
N LEU A 20 14.37 7.87 -11.29
CA LEU A 20 15.10 9.06 -11.71
C LEU A 20 16.11 8.73 -12.81
N ALA A 21 16.81 7.59 -12.72
CA ALA A 21 17.73 7.17 -13.78
C ALA A 21 17.01 6.89 -15.10
N VAL A 22 15.85 6.22 -15.07
CA VAL A 22 15.02 5.98 -16.26
C VAL A 22 14.49 7.28 -16.85
N VAL A 23 14.00 8.19 -16.00
CA VAL A 23 13.51 9.51 -16.44
C VAL A 23 14.64 10.34 -17.05
N ALA A 24 15.84 10.33 -16.46
CA ALA A 24 17.00 11.04 -17.01
C ALA A 24 17.43 10.49 -18.37
N LEU A 25 17.52 9.16 -18.51
CA LEU A 25 17.84 8.52 -19.79
C LEU A 25 16.77 8.81 -20.84
N ALA A 26 15.49 8.75 -20.46
CA ALA A 26 14.38 9.07 -21.34
C ALA A 26 14.39 10.53 -21.79
N ALA A 27 14.78 11.46 -20.92
CA ALA A 27 14.91 12.87 -21.27
C ALA A 27 15.98 13.10 -22.33
N VAL A 28 17.13 12.42 -22.23
CA VAL A 28 18.19 12.48 -23.27
C VAL A 28 17.66 11.92 -24.60
N VAL A 29 17.01 10.75 -24.58
CA VAL A 29 16.43 10.16 -25.79
C VAL A 29 15.36 11.09 -26.39
N ALA A 30 14.49 11.68 -25.57
CA ALA A 30 13.47 12.61 -26.05
C ALA A 30 14.10 13.88 -26.65
N ALA A 31 15.15 14.43 -26.04
CA ALA A 31 15.88 15.58 -26.56
C ALA A 31 16.52 15.28 -27.92
N ASP A 32 17.15 14.11 -28.09
CA ASP A 32 17.72 13.68 -29.38
C ASP A 32 16.65 13.55 -30.47
N ARG A 33 15.45 13.05 -30.10
CA ARG A 33 14.32 12.91 -31.03
C ARG A 33 13.74 14.26 -31.43
N VAL A 34 13.61 15.20 -30.49
CA VAL A 34 13.19 16.58 -30.78
C VAL A 34 14.21 17.26 -31.70
N ALA A 35 15.51 17.17 -31.38
CA ALA A 35 16.56 17.72 -32.23
C ALA A 35 16.61 17.08 -33.63
N ALA A 36 16.26 15.79 -33.75
CA ALA A 36 16.11 15.13 -35.05
C ALA A 36 14.86 15.64 -35.81
N ALA A 37 13.76 15.92 -35.13
CA ALA A 37 12.58 16.54 -35.72
C ALA A 37 12.89 17.95 -36.23
N ASP A 38 13.57 18.78 -35.44
CA ASP A 38 13.95 20.14 -35.83
C ASP A 38 14.86 20.14 -37.08
N ARG A 39 15.82 19.21 -37.15
CA ARG A 39 16.65 19.02 -38.36
C ARG A 39 15.84 18.64 -39.60
N ALA A 40 14.81 17.81 -39.43
CA ALA A 40 13.91 17.45 -40.52
C ALA A 40 13.08 18.66 -40.98
N ALA A 41 12.54 19.46 -40.06
CA ALA A 41 11.82 20.68 -40.36
C ALA A 41 12.71 21.72 -41.08
N ALA A 42 13.95 21.90 -40.62
CA ALA A 42 14.92 22.78 -41.27
C ALA A 42 15.26 22.32 -42.71
N THR A 43 15.33 21.00 -42.93
CA THR A 43 15.54 20.42 -44.27
C THR A 43 14.37 20.74 -45.21
N ALA A 44 13.13 20.58 -44.75
CA ALA A 44 11.94 20.94 -45.53
C ALA A 44 11.91 22.44 -45.87
N ALA A 45 12.23 23.29 -44.89
CA ALA A 45 12.27 24.75 -45.07
C ALA A 45 13.32 25.18 -46.12
N ARG A 46 14.52 24.59 -46.09
CA ARG A 46 15.57 24.85 -47.10
C ARG A 46 15.19 24.35 -48.49
N ALA A 47 14.57 23.18 -48.60
CA ALA A 47 14.10 22.65 -49.88
C ALA A 47 13.00 23.54 -50.48
N SER A 48 12.07 24.03 -49.65
CA SER A 48 11.04 24.97 -50.09
C SER A 48 11.66 26.31 -50.55
N LEU A 49 12.62 26.86 -49.80
CA LEU A 49 13.33 28.08 -50.21
C LEU A 49 14.08 27.87 -51.54
N ALA A 50 14.70 26.71 -51.73
CA ALA A 50 15.38 26.38 -52.97
C ALA A 50 14.44 26.33 -54.18
N ALA A 51 13.18 25.91 -54.00
CA ALA A 51 12.16 26.02 -55.06
C ALA A 51 11.87 27.49 -55.42
N ASP A 52 11.75 28.37 -54.43
CA ASP A 52 11.48 29.79 -54.66
C ASP A 52 12.67 30.48 -55.33
N VAL A 53 13.90 30.17 -54.90
CA VAL A 53 15.14 30.65 -55.57
C VAL A 53 15.25 30.08 -56.97
N GLY A 54 14.91 28.81 -57.18
CA GLY A 54 14.84 28.20 -58.51
C GLY A 54 13.91 28.95 -59.46
N GLN A 55 12.80 29.51 -58.98
CA GLN A 55 11.90 30.34 -59.79
C GLN A 55 12.52 31.69 -60.19
N LEU A 56 13.34 32.30 -59.32
CA LEU A 56 14.10 33.51 -59.68
C LEU A 56 15.22 33.18 -60.66
N VAL A 57 15.97 32.09 -60.42
CA VAL A 57 17.02 31.60 -61.32
C VAL A 57 16.46 31.36 -62.72
N GLN A 58 15.31 30.68 -62.82
CA GLN A 58 14.63 30.46 -64.09
C GLN A 58 14.24 31.77 -64.78
N ALA A 59 13.73 32.76 -64.03
CA ALA A 59 13.40 34.07 -64.60
C ALA A 59 14.64 34.80 -65.13
N LEU A 60 15.78 34.72 -64.42
CA LEU A 60 17.06 35.29 -64.87
C LEU A 60 17.62 34.57 -66.10
N GLN A 61 17.51 33.24 -66.16
CA GLN A 61 17.89 32.45 -67.33
C GLN A 61 17.04 32.81 -68.56
N GLN A 62 15.72 32.99 -68.37
CA GLN A 62 14.79 33.41 -69.43
C GLN A 62 15.04 34.86 -69.86
N GLU A 63 15.33 35.77 -68.92
CA GLU A 63 15.74 37.14 -69.22
C GLU A 63 17.01 37.15 -70.09
N ARG A 64 18.06 36.42 -69.69
CA ARG A 64 19.29 36.24 -70.48
C ARG A 64 19.01 35.70 -71.88
N LEU A 65 18.14 34.70 -71.99
CA LEU A 65 17.76 34.09 -73.26
C LEU A 65 17.02 35.07 -74.17
N VAL A 66 16.10 35.87 -73.63
CA VAL A 66 15.35 36.90 -74.37
C VAL A 66 16.26 38.04 -74.80
N ILE A 67 17.24 38.46 -73.98
CA ILE A 67 18.24 39.48 -74.36
C ILE A 67 18.97 39.08 -75.65
N PHE A 68 19.50 37.86 -75.71
CA PHE A 68 20.17 37.37 -76.91
C PHE A 68 19.20 37.03 -78.05
N GLY A 69 17.96 36.63 -77.73
CA GLY A 69 16.89 36.47 -78.70
C GLY A 69 16.59 37.77 -79.44
N VAL A 70 16.44 38.88 -78.72
CA VAL A 70 16.23 40.21 -79.32
C VAL A 70 17.45 40.65 -80.13
N ALA A 71 18.67 40.40 -79.64
CA ALA A 71 19.90 40.74 -80.36
C ALA A 71 20.06 39.98 -81.71
N LEU A 72 19.41 38.83 -81.84
CA LEU A 72 19.37 37.98 -83.04
C LEU A 72 18.11 38.16 -83.89
N ASP A 73 17.23 39.11 -83.55
CA ASP A 73 15.90 39.26 -84.14
C ASP A 73 15.03 37.98 -84.05
N ALA A 74 15.32 37.14 -83.07
CA ALA A 74 14.59 35.92 -82.75
C ALA A 74 13.40 36.16 -81.81
N ALA A 75 13.35 37.33 -81.15
CA ALA A 75 12.31 37.73 -80.22
C ALA A 75 12.00 39.24 -80.35
N PRO A 76 10.74 39.67 -80.19
CA PRO A 76 10.39 41.09 -80.21
C PRO A 76 10.91 41.81 -78.96
N ALA A 77 11.45 43.02 -79.13
CA ALA A 77 11.98 43.84 -78.03
C ALA A 77 10.96 44.12 -76.91
N ALA A 78 9.66 44.08 -77.21
CA ALA A 78 8.57 44.21 -76.24
C ALA A 78 8.55 43.10 -75.16
N GLN A 79 9.23 41.97 -75.37
CA GLN A 79 9.31 40.89 -74.37
C GLN A 79 10.29 41.20 -73.22
N LEU A 80 11.30 42.05 -73.45
CA LEU A 80 12.28 42.43 -72.41
C LEU A 80 11.65 43.08 -71.18
N PRO A 81 10.80 44.13 -71.29
CA PRO A 81 10.20 44.74 -70.10
C PRO A 81 9.29 43.76 -69.35
N VAL A 82 8.61 42.85 -70.04
CA VAL A 82 7.78 41.80 -69.42
C VAL A 82 8.64 40.83 -68.60
N GLN A 83 9.79 40.40 -69.14
CA GLN A 83 10.71 39.52 -68.41
C GLN A 83 11.39 40.23 -67.24
N ASN A 84 11.80 41.50 -67.41
CA ASN A 84 12.37 42.30 -66.33
C ASN A 84 11.38 42.46 -65.17
N GLU A 85 10.09 42.70 -65.48
CA GLU A 85 9.05 42.79 -64.47
C GLU A 85 8.86 41.46 -63.72
N LEU A 86 8.90 40.32 -64.44
CA LEU A 86 8.84 39.00 -63.82
C LEU A 86 10.00 38.78 -62.84
N VAL A 87 11.24 39.09 -63.25
CA VAL A 87 12.43 39.01 -62.38
C VAL A 87 12.23 39.86 -61.13
N GLN A 88 11.76 41.11 -61.26
CA GLN A 88 11.53 42.01 -60.13
C GLN A 88 10.43 41.53 -59.18
N ARG A 89 9.35 40.94 -59.71
CA ARG A 89 8.30 40.31 -58.89
C ARG A 89 8.84 39.12 -58.10
N ARG A 90 9.69 38.27 -58.70
CA ARG A 90 10.32 37.13 -58.01
C ARG A 90 11.33 37.59 -56.95
N LEU A 91 12.11 38.61 -57.27
CA LEU A 91 13.09 39.20 -56.37
C LEU A 91 12.43 39.81 -55.12
N SER A 92 11.38 40.61 -55.31
CA SER A 92 10.61 41.19 -54.22
C SER A 92 9.90 40.14 -53.36
N ALA A 93 9.34 39.09 -53.97
CA ALA A 93 8.74 37.96 -53.24
C ALA A 93 9.77 37.24 -52.34
N LEU A 94 11.00 37.01 -52.83
CA LEU A 94 12.07 36.40 -52.03
C LEU A 94 12.56 37.31 -50.91
N ARG A 95 12.61 38.63 -51.10
CA ARG A 95 12.96 39.59 -50.04
C ARG A 95 11.94 39.62 -48.90
N ALA A 96 10.66 39.42 -49.21
CA ALA A 96 9.59 39.37 -48.23
C ALA A 96 9.48 38.02 -47.49
N ARG A 97 10.25 37.00 -47.91
CA ARG A 97 10.15 35.64 -47.38
C ARG A 97 10.95 35.47 -46.09
N ALA A 98 10.36 34.78 -45.11
CA ALA A 98 11.08 34.32 -43.93
C ALA A 98 12.17 33.30 -44.33
N LEU A 99 13.40 33.53 -43.87
CA LEU A 99 14.55 32.70 -44.20
C LEU A 99 14.80 31.66 -43.09
N PRO A 100 15.18 30.42 -43.44
CA PRO A 100 15.68 29.43 -42.49
C PRO A 100 16.94 29.91 -41.76
N GLU A 101 17.19 29.42 -40.55
CA GLU A 101 18.41 29.73 -39.80
C GLU A 101 19.69 29.37 -40.58
N GLY A 102 20.66 30.29 -40.52
CA GLY A 102 21.98 30.14 -41.17
C GLY A 102 22.03 30.49 -42.66
N VAL A 103 20.88 30.76 -43.29
CA VAL A 103 20.78 31.19 -44.70
C VAL A 103 20.78 32.71 -44.79
N ALA A 104 21.66 33.27 -45.63
CA ALA A 104 21.80 34.70 -45.84
C ALA A 104 21.69 35.05 -47.33
N LEU A 105 20.46 35.22 -47.81
CA LEU A 105 20.18 35.46 -49.22
C LEU A 105 20.34 36.94 -49.64
N GLY A 106 20.30 37.88 -48.69
CA GLY A 106 20.29 39.33 -48.96
C GLY A 106 21.41 39.80 -49.91
N ARG A 107 22.67 39.44 -49.62
CA ARG A 107 23.81 39.81 -50.48
C ARG A 107 23.68 39.31 -51.92
N ALA A 108 23.14 38.10 -52.12
CA ALA A 108 22.93 37.56 -53.46
C ALA A 108 21.78 38.26 -54.19
N LEU A 109 20.69 38.63 -53.48
CA LEU A 109 19.59 39.40 -54.06
C LEU A 109 20.03 40.83 -54.43
N ASP A 110 20.87 41.44 -53.61
CA ASP A 110 21.40 42.78 -53.87
C ASP A 110 22.36 42.78 -55.06
N ALA A 111 23.12 41.69 -55.25
CA ALA A 111 23.94 41.50 -56.45
C ALA A 111 23.09 41.44 -57.72
N VAL A 112 21.90 40.81 -57.67
CA VAL A 112 20.97 40.77 -58.81
C VAL A 112 20.54 42.18 -59.20
N ASP A 113 20.17 43.03 -58.25
CA ASP A 113 19.79 44.43 -58.53
C ASP A 113 20.97 45.27 -59.02
N ALA A 114 22.14 45.12 -58.38
CA ALA A 114 23.35 45.85 -58.77
C ALA A 114 23.80 45.52 -60.20
N TYR A 115 23.47 44.31 -60.69
CA TYR A 115 23.78 43.89 -62.04
C TYR A 115 22.78 44.41 -63.10
N ALA A 116 21.60 44.91 -62.70
CA ALA A 116 20.56 45.37 -63.62
C ALA A 116 21.04 46.32 -64.75
N PRO A 117 21.91 47.32 -64.49
CA PRO A 117 22.41 48.23 -65.53
C PRO A 117 23.31 47.54 -66.57
N ARG A 118 23.84 46.35 -66.28
CA ARG A 118 24.83 45.62 -67.11
C ARG A 118 24.23 44.46 -67.91
N ARG A 119 22.91 44.24 -67.81
CA ARG A 119 22.21 43.08 -68.40
C ARG A 119 22.11 43.13 -69.92
N ALA A 120 21.95 44.32 -70.51
CA ALA A 120 21.82 44.49 -71.96
C ALA A 120 23.18 44.87 -72.57
N PRO A 121 23.81 44.00 -73.38
CA PRO A 121 25.04 44.36 -74.09
C PRO A 121 24.75 45.47 -75.10
N ALA A 122 25.71 46.40 -75.26
CA ALA A 122 25.66 47.36 -76.36
C ALA A 122 25.63 46.59 -77.70
N ALA A 123 25.00 47.17 -78.72
CA ALA A 123 24.92 46.53 -80.04
C ALA A 123 26.33 46.19 -80.56
N GLY A 124 26.61 44.90 -80.78
CA GLY A 124 27.92 44.42 -81.23
C GLY A 124 28.96 44.14 -80.13
N ALA A 125 28.62 44.31 -78.85
CA ALA A 125 29.49 43.91 -77.75
C ALA A 125 29.63 42.38 -77.65
N ASP A 126 30.76 41.93 -77.09
CA ASP A 126 31.01 40.52 -76.79
C ASP A 126 29.95 39.97 -75.82
N PRO A 127 29.23 38.88 -76.17
CA PRO A 127 28.23 38.28 -75.29
C PRO A 127 28.84 37.58 -74.06
N VAL A 128 30.11 37.18 -74.08
CA VAL A 128 30.72 36.34 -73.01
C VAL A 128 30.62 36.98 -71.62
N PRO A 129 31.02 38.26 -71.40
CA PRO A 129 30.92 38.87 -70.07
C PRO A 129 29.49 38.93 -69.52
N VAL A 130 28.48 39.05 -70.40
CA VAL A 130 27.08 39.06 -69.98
C VAL A 130 26.64 37.66 -69.55
N VAL A 131 26.99 36.62 -70.33
CA VAL A 131 26.69 35.22 -70.00
C VAL A 131 27.32 34.83 -68.66
N ASP A 132 28.60 35.16 -68.48
CA ASP A 132 29.35 34.86 -67.25
C ASP A 132 28.82 35.62 -66.03
N GLY A 133 28.45 36.90 -66.20
CA GLY A 133 27.85 37.68 -65.11
C GLY A 133 26.52 37.10 -64.62
N TYR A 134 25.66 36.64 -65.53
CA TYR A 134 24.45 35.90 -65.15
C TYR A 134 24.76 34.56 -64.46
N ALA A 135 25.72 33.80 -64.99
CA ALA A 135 26.14 32.52 -64.38
C ALA A 135 26.69 32.74 -62.95
N GLN A 136 27.42 33.84 -62.72
CA GLN A 136 27.91 34.23 -61.41
C GLN A 136 26.76 34.60 -60.45
N LEU A 137 25.76 35.36 -60.90
CA LEU A 137 24.58 35.67 -60.09
C LEU A 137 23.82 34.41 -59.68
N VAL A 138 23.57 33.50 -60.62
CA VAL A 138 22.89 32.23 -60.35
C VAL A 138 23.72 31.36 -59.40
N GLY A 139 25.04 31.34 -59.57
CA GLY A 139 25.97 30.69 -58.64
C GLY A 139 25.85 31.24 -57.22
N GLN A 140 25.88 32.55 -57.05
CA GLN A 140 25.72 33.22 -55.75
C GLN A 140 24.35 32.93 -55.10
N LEU A 141 23.27 32.93 -55.88
CA LEU A 141 21.93 32.57 -55.40
C LEU A 141 21.88 31.12 -54.92
N THR A 142 22.50 30.20 -55.67
CA THR A 142 22.54 28.77 -55.34
C THR A 142 23.40 28.51 -54.11
N ASP A 143 24.58 29.13 -54.02
CA ASP A 143 25.49 29.00 -52.88
C ASP A 143 24.89 29.59 -51.60
N ALA A 144 24.13 30.69 -51.71
CA ALA A 144 23.47 31.32 -50.57
C ALA A 144 22.43 30.43 -49.89
N LEU A 145 21.88 29.42 -50.60
CA LEU A 145 20.95 28.44 -50.02
C LEU A 145 21.63 27.48 -49.02
N ARG A 146 22.96 27.33 -49.10
CA ARG A 146 23.76 26.45 -48.21
C ARG A 146 23.20 25.03 -48.10
N LEU A 147 22.74 24.47 -49.23
CA LEU A 147 22.06 23.17 -49.27
C LEU A 147 22.96 21.99 -48.85
N GLN A 148 24.29 22.17 -48.90
CA GLN A 148 25.27 21.15 -48.55
C GLN A 148 25.76 21.25 -47.09
N ASP A 149 25.38 22.30 -46.35
CA ASP A 149 25.95 22.56 -45.04
C ASP A 149 25.34 21.65 -43.96
N GLY A 150 26.22 20.93 -43.25
CA GLY A 150 25.83 20.04 -42.14
C GLY A 150 25.12 18.76 -42.60
N VAL A 151 25.33 18.35 -43.85
CA VAL A 151 24.66 17.21 -44.46
C VAL A 151 25.63 16.03 -44.63
N ASP A 152 25.30 14.91 -43.99
CA ASP A 152 25.98 13.63 -44.25
C ASP A 152 25.49 13.07 -45.61
N GLY A 153 26.34 13.10 -46.63
CA GLY A 153 26.01 12.64 -47.99
C GLY A 153 25.69 11.14 -48.12
N GLY A 154 25.77 10.37 -47.02
CA GLY A 154 25.66 8.92 -47.01
C GLY A 154 24.24 8.34 -47.08
N ALA A 155 23.22 9.00 -46.51
CA ALA A 155 21.83 8.52 -46.55
C ALA A 155 20.80 9.57 -46.09
N GLY A 156 19.53 9.39 -46.46
CA GLY A 156 18.40 10.15 -45.93
C GLY A 156 18.12 11.50 -46.63
N PRO A 157 17.43 12.44 -45.95
CA PRO A 157 17.06 13.75 -46.51
C PRO A 157 18.27 14.58 -46.96
N GLY A 158 19.42 14.37 -46.32
CA GLY A 158 20.68 15.02 -46.65
C GLY A 158 21.14 14.75 -48.09
N ARG A 159 21.19 13.49 -48.51
CA ARG A 159 21.51 13.11 -49.89
C ARG A 159 20.61 13.81 -50.92
N GLN A 160 19.34 14.01 -50.57
CA GLN A 160 18.37 14.68 -51.45
C GLN A 160 18.60 16.19 -51.56
N LEU A 161 19.10 16.86 -50.52
CA LEU A 161 19.52 18.27 -50.61
C LEU A 161 20.74 18.44 -51.52
N VAL A 162 21.70 17.50 -51.48
CA VAL A 162 22.85 17.51 -52.40
C VAL A 162 22.39 17.24 -53.84
N ALA A 163 21.41 16.34 -54.04
CA ALA A 163 20.81 16.12 -55.34
C ALA A 163 20.09 17.38 -55.87
N LEU A 164 19.41 18.13 -55.00
CA LEU A 164 18.75 19.39 -55.35
C LEU A 164 19.75 20.48 -55.75
N ASP A 165 20.84 20.67 -54.99
CA ASP A 165 21.92 21.59 -55.37
C ASP A 165 22.54 21.20 -56.73
N ALA A 166 22.84 19.91 -56.92
CA ALA A 166 23.37 19.42 -58.18
C ALA A 166 22.38 19.61 -59.33
N ALA A 167 21.06 19.48 -59.09
CA ALA A 167 20.03 19.75 -60.10
C ALA A 167 19.99 21.22 -60.50
N LEU A 168 20.00 22.16 -59.54
CA LEU A 168 20.05 23.61 -59.81
C LEU A 168 21.29 24.00 -60.63
N ARG A 169 22.46 23.41 -60.32
CA ARG A 169 23.71 23.65 -61.08
C ARG A 169 23.69 23.00 -62.46
N THR A 170 23.05 21.84 -62.59
CA THR A 170 22.87 21.16 -63.89
C THR A 170 21.97 21.99 -64.80
N ASP A 171 20.89 22.53 -64.24
CA ASP A 171 19.95 23.42 -64.94
C ASP A 171 20.65 24.70 -65.44
N GLU A 172 21.45 25.37 -64.60
CA GLU A 172 22.21 26.55 -65.03
C GLU A 172 23.25 26.23 -66.10
N ALA A 173 24.01 25.14 -65.95
CA ALA A 173 25.00 24.74 -66.94
C ALA A 173 24.34 24.42 -68.31
N LEU A 174 23.15 23.83 -68.29
CA LEU A 174 22.35 23.59 -69.49
C LEU A 174 21.82 24.91 -70.09
N ALA A 175 21.33 25.83 -69.26
CA ALA A 175 20.86 27.14 -69.71
C ALA A 175 21.98 27.95 -70.38
N VAL A 176 23.20 27.94 -69.82
CA VAL A 176 24.39 28.56 -70.43
C VAL A 176 24.73 27.91 -71.78
N THR A 177 24.71 26.57 -71.84
CA THR A 177 24.91 25.82 -73.10
C THR A 177 23.88 26.24 -74.16
N GLY A 178 22.62 26.41 -73.76
CA GLY A 178 21.53 26.86 -74.61
C GLY A 178 21.72 28.27 -75.17
N VAL A 179 22.24 29.20 -74.38
CA VAL A 179 22.55 30.57 -74.85
C VAL A 179 23.66 30.55 -75.90
N TYR A 180 24.74 29.81 -75.68
CA TYR A 180 25.80 29.68 -76.69
C TYR A 180 25.30 28.96 -77.95
N ALA A 181 24.43 27.96 -77.82
CA ALA A 181 23.78 27.31 -78.97
C ALA A 181 22.93 28.31 -79.78
N LEU A 182 22.17 29.17 -79.10
CA LEU A 182 21.39 30.22 -79.75
C LEU A 182 22.28 31.23 -80.48
N LEU A 183 23.37 31.69 -79.86
CA LEU A 183 24.32 32.60 -80.48
C LEU A 183 25.01 31.99 -81.71
N LEU A 184 25.44 30.73 -81.64
CA LEU A 184 26.08 30.00 -82.75
C LEU A 184 25.14 29.73 -83.95
N SER A 185 23.84 29.99 -83.82
CA SER A 185 22.92 29.98 -84.97
C SER A 185 23.23 31.10 -85.98
N ALA A 186 23.96 32.15 -85.56
CA ALA A 186 24.36 33.27 -86.43
C ALA A 186 25.89 33.28 -86.70
N PRO A 187 26.34 33.45 -87.96
CA PRO A 187 27.76 33.34 -88.33
C PRO A 187 28.71 34.31 -87.63
N ARG A 188 28.23 35.48 -87.20
CA ARG A 188 29.04 36.49 -86.49
C ARG A 188 29.58 36.00 -85.13
N PHE A 189 29.03 34.90 -84.60
CA PHE A 189 29.39 34.35 -83.30
C PHE A 189 30.22 33.06 -83.39
N ASP A 190 30.81 32.73 -84.54
CA ASP A 190 31.62 31.51 -84.72
C ASP A 190 32.82 31.40 -83.77
N HIS A 191 33.31 32.53 -83.26
CA HIS A 191 34.36 32.56 -82.25
C HIS A 191 33.92 31.90 -80.93
N LEU A 192 32.62 31.72 -80.66
CA LEU A 192 32.09 31.18 -79.41
C LEU A 192 32.08 29.65 -79.31
N VAL A 193 32.56 28.93 -80.33
CA VAL A 193 32.61 27.45 -80.30
C VAL A 193 33.38 26.89 -79.08
N PRO A 194 34.54 27.43 -78.67
CA PRO A 194 35.22 26.99 -77.45
C PRO A 194 34.38 27.16 -76.18
N TRP A 195 33.64 28.27 -76.07
CA TRP A 195 32.76 28.55 -74.94
C TRP A 195 31.57 27.60 -74.89
N TYR A 196 30.99 27.26 -76.05
CA TYR A 196 29.95 26.23 -76.13
C TYR A 196 30.44 24.86 -75.64
N HIS A 197 31.63 24.42 -76.07
CA HIS A 197 32.20 23.15 -75.58
C HIS A 197 32.56 23.19 -74.09
N GLY A 198 33.05 24.33 -73.59
CA GLY A 198 33.26 24.53 -72.16
C GLY A 198 31.97 24.41 -71.35
N ALA A 199 30.89 25.03 -71.83
CA ALA A 199 29.57 24.94 -71.21
C ALA A 199 29.01 23.50 -71.25
N GLN A 200 29.16 22.78 -72.36
CA GLN A 200 28.79 21.36 -72.47
C GLN A 200 29.56 20.49 -71.47
N ALA A 201 30.86 20.71 -71.32
CA ALA A 201 31.69 19.96 -70.38
C ALA A 201 31.25 20.21 -68.93
N ALA A 202 31.01 21.49 -68.57
CA ALA A 202 30.48 21.85 -67.26
C ALA A 202 29.11 21.20 -67.00
N PHE A 203 28.22 21.19 -67.99
CA PHE A 203 26.93 20.51 -67.91
C PHE A 203 27.11 19.00 -67.69
N ALA A 204 27.98 18.33 -68.44
CA ALA A 204 28.24 16.91 -68.28
C ALA A 204 28.75 16.58 -66.86
N THR A 205 29.64 17.40 -66.30
CA THR A 205 30.14 17.25 -64.92
C THR A 205 29.01 17.41 -63.90
N GLN A 206 28.19 18.45 -64.00
CA GLN A 206 27.08 18.66 -63.06
C GLN A 206 26.02 17.57 -63.18
N LEU A 207 25.71 17.12 -64.39
CA LEU A 207 24.78 16.02 -64.63
C LEU A 207 25.26 14.70 -64.00
N GLN A 208 26.57 14.41 -64.05
CA GLN A 208 27.13 13.24 -63.37
C GLN A 208 26.99 13.37 -61.85
N ARG A 209 27.24 14.56 -61.29
CA ARG A 209 27.02 14.83 -59.86
C ARG A 209 25.55 14.65 -59.49
N PHE A 210 24.63 15.18 -60.28
CA PHE A 210 23.20 14.98 -60.09
C PHE A 210 22.83 13.49 -60.10
N ARG A 211 23.25 12.74 -61.12
CA ARG A 211 22.99 11.29 -61.22
C ARG A 211 23.56 10.50 -60.04
N HIS A 212 24.68 10.92 -59.46
CA HIS A 212 25.24 10.26 -58.28
C HIS A 212 24.31 10.37 -57.06
N PHE A 213 23.73 11.56 -56.81
CA PHE A 213 22.93 11.81 -55.62
C PHE A 213 21.42 11.58 -55.81
N ALA A 214 20.90 11.77 -57.03
CA ALA A 214 19.48 11.65 -57.37
C ALA A 214 18.96 10.20 -57.28
N THR A 215 17.67 10.05 -56.96
CA THR A 215 17.00 8.74 -56.93
C THR A 215 16.77 8.19 -58.34
N GLY A 216 16.60 6.87 -58.47
CA GLY A 216 16.26 6.22 -59.76
C GLY A 216 15.05 6.84 -60.47
N PRO A 217 13.92 7.12 -59.77
CA PRO A 217 12.80 7.86 -60.35
C PRO A 217 13.16 9.27 -60.83
N GLN A 218 13.95 10.03 -60.07
CA GLN A 218 14.39 11.39 -60.46
C GLN A 218 15.29 11.36 -61.70
N GLN A 219 16.21 10.39 -61.78
CA GLN A 219 17.06 10.22 -62.96
C GLN A 219 16.23 9.83 -64.20
N THR A 220 15.22 8.98 -64.01
CA THR A 220 14.29 8.59 -65.09
C THR A 220 13.50 9.80 -65.58
N LEU A 221 12.94 10.59 -64.66
CA LEU A 221 12.21 11.81 -64.98
C LEU A 221 13.10 12.80 -65.73
N TYR A 222 14.31 13.05 -65.23
CA TYR A 222 15.27 13.92 -65.91
C TYR A 222 15.56 13.44 -67.34
N THR A 223 15.75 12.13 -67.53
CA THR A 223 16.01 11.55 -68.85
C THR A 223 14.80 11.69 -69.79
N GLN A 224 13.57 11.57 -69.27
CA GLN A 224 12.35 11.80 -70.05
C GLN A 224 12.22 13.26 -70.49
N VAL A 225 12.52 14.20 -69.58
CA VAL A 225 12.48 15.64 -69.84
C VAL A 225 13.62 16.06 -70.79
N ALA A 226 14.79 15.45 -70.69
CA ALA A 226 15.93 15.70 -71.57
C ALA A 226 15.65 15.38 -73.05
N ARG A 227 14.74 14.44 -73.34
CA ARG A 227 14.31 14.13 -74.72
C ARG A 227 13.58 15.31 -75.39
N VAL A 228 13.07 16.28 -74.62
CA VAL A 228 12.31 17.44 -75.11
C VAL A 228 13.22 18.54 -75.72
N GLY A 229 14.54 18.36 -75.78
CA GLY A 229 15.45 19.36 -76.36
C GLY A 229 16.83 18.83 -76.75
N GLU A 230 16.89 17.61 -77.28
CA GLU A 230 18.12 16.88 -77.65
C GLU A 230 19.06 17.68 -78.58
N VAL A 231 18.50 18.60 -79.36
CA VAL A 231 19.20 19.56 -80.24
C VAL A 231 20.28 20.38 -79.52
N VAL A 232 20.05 20.77 -78.26
CA VAL A 232 20.90 21.74 -77.55
C VAL A 232 22.18 21.10 -77.02
N ALA A 233 22.11 19.81 -76.69
CA ALA A 233 23.19 19.09 -76.04
C ALA A 233 24.29 18.61 -77.01
N GLY A 234 24.00 18.49 -78.31
CA GLY A 234 24.96 18.06 -79.33
C GLY A 234 25.65 16.71 -79.05
N GLN A 235 26.45 16.20 -79.99
CA GLN A 235 27.41 15.14 -79.66
C GLN A 235 28.68 15.79 -79.10
N PRO A 236 29.24 15.30 -77.98
CA PRO A 236 30.49 15.83 -77.42
C PRO A 236 31.60 15.84 -78.47
N GLY A 237 32.22 17.00 -78.70
CA GLY A 237 33.33 17.16 -79.64
C GLY A 237 32.95 17.27 -81.12
N ALA A 238 31.67 17.18 -81.48
CA ALA A 238 31.20 17.47 -82.84
C ALA A 238 31.03 18.99 -83.05
N ASP A 239 31.28 19.47 -84.27
CA ASP A 239 31.00 20.86 -84.64
C ASP A 239 29.48 21.12 -84.56
N PRO A 240 29.01 22.00 -83.67
CA PRO A 240 27.58 22.23 -83.47
C PRO A 240 26.95 23.10 -84.58
N ARG A 241 27.77 23.87 -85.33
CA ARG A 241 27.29 24.92 -86.25
C ARG A 241 26.36 24.39 -87.35
N PRO A 242 26.63 23.26 -88.05
CA PRO A 242 25.76 22.77 -89.11
C PRO A 242 24.35 22.43 -88.60
N ALA A 243 24.24 21.80 -87.42
CA ALA A 243 22.97 21.43 -86.82
C ALA A 243 22.19 22.64 -86.29
N LEU A 244 22.88 23.61 -85.69
CA LEU A 244 22.27 24.82 -85.15
C LEU A 244 21.79 25.78 -86.25
N ARG A 245 22.57 25.96 -87.31
CA ARG A 245 22.21 26.82 -88.46
C ARG A 245 21.09 26.23 -89.33
N ALA A 246 20.87 24.93 -89.27
CA ALA A 246 19.71 24.30 -89.92
C ALA A 246 18.38 24.72 -89.29
N GLN A 247 18.40 25.33 -88.09
CA GLN A 247 17.21 25.78 -87.37
C GLN A 247 17.08 27.29 -87.44
N ARG A 248 15.83 27.78 -87.48
CA ARG A 248 15.59 29.22 -87.41
C ARG A 248 15.78 29.70 -85.96
N PRO A 249 16.44 30.86 -85.73
CA PRO A 249 16.66 31.38 -84.39
C PRO A 249 15.39 31.49 -83.51
N PRO A 250 14.22 31.93 -84.02
CA PRO A 250 12.97 31.93 -83.24
C PRO A 250 12.51 30.53 -82.78
N ASP A 251 12.72 29.50 -83.61
CA ASP A 251 12.33 28.12 -83.29
C ASP A 251 13.27 27.53 -82.25
N LEU A 252 14.57 27.80 -82.38
CA LEU A 252 15.59 27.41 -81.40
C LEU A 252 15.36 28.11 -80.04
N LEU A 253 15.08 29.42 -80.06
CA LEU A 253 14.72 30.19 -78.86
C LEU A 253 13.51 29.58 -78.16
N ARG A 254 12.47 29.23 -78.91
CA ARG A 254 11.25 28.61 -78.39
C ARG A 254 11.54 27.22 -77.80
N ALA A 255 12.35 26.40 -78.48
CA ALA A 255 12.77 25.09 -77.98
C ALA A 255 13.54 25.21 -76.65
N LEU A 256 14.44 26.19 -76.54
CA LEU A 256 15.18 26.48 -75.32
C LEU A 256 14.28 26.95 -74.17
N TYR A 257 13.30 27.80 -74.48
CA TYR A 257 12.30 28.25 -73.52
C TYR A 257 11.47 27.07 -72.98
N TYR A 258 11.00 26.19 -73.87
CA TYR A 258 10.31 24.97 -73.48
C TYR A 258 11.19 24.02 -72.67
N ARG A 259 12.46 23.84 -73.06
CA ARG A 259 13.42 23.00 -72.34
C ARG A 259 13.60 23.47 -70.89
N GLY A 260 13.86 24.76 -70.67
CA GLY A 260 13.99 25.32 -69.33
C GLY A 260 12.69 25.24 -68.52
N SER A 261 11.52 25.34 -69.16
CA SER A 261 10.24 25.10 -68.48
C SER A 261 10.03 23.64 -68.07
N ALA A 262 10.59 22.70 -68.82
CA ALA A 262 10.49 21.27 -68.52
C ALA A 262 11.47 20.85 -67.39
N ASP A 263 12.70 21.38 -67.36
CA ASP A 263 13.66 21.11 -66.28
C ASP A 263 13.16 21.59 -64.91
N ARG A 264 12.37 22.67 -64.89
CA ARG A 264 11.64 23.11 -63.69
C ARG A 264 10.80 21.98 -63.07
N LEU A 265 10.16 21.13 -63.89
CA LEU A 265 9.36 20.01 -63.38
C LEU A 265 10.21 18.99 -62.63
N VAL A 266 11.46 18.79 -63.06
CA VAL A 266 12.42 17.94 -62.36
C VAL A 266 12.80 18.57 -61.01
N GLY A 267 13.08 19.87 -60.99
CA GLY A 267 13.36 20.62 -59.76
C GLY A 267 12.20 20.57 -58.77
N GLU A 268 10.97 20.86 -59.21
CA GLU A 268 9.75 20.78 -58.39
C GLU A 268 9.51 19.37 -57.86
N ARG A 269 9.78 18.33 -58.67
CA ARG A 269 9.67 16.94 -58.21
C ARG A 269 10.68 16.62 -57.12
N ILE A 270 11.94 17.00 -57.29
CA ILE A 270 13.00 16.77 -56.29
C ILE A 270 12.64 17.48 -54.99
N VAL A 271 12.21 18.74 -55.05
CA VAL A 271 11.76 19.48 -53.87
C VAL A 271 10.60 18.75 -53.19
N GLY A 272 9.58 18.31 -53.94
CA GLY A 272 8.45 17.56 -53.41
C GLY A 272 8.87 16.27 -52.70
N ASP A 273 9.78 15.51 -53.30
CA ASP A 273 10.34 14.28 -52.70
C ASP A 273 11.13 14.61 -51.40
N VAL A 274 11.94 15.68 -51.39
CA VAL A 274 12.69 16.12 -50.20
C VAL A 274 11.75 16.53 -49.08
N THR A 275 10.74 17.36 -49.38
CA THR A 275 9.77 17.82 -48.38
C THR A 275 8.94 16.68 -47.83
N ALA A 276 8.52 15.73 -48.67
CA ALA A 276 7.77 14.55 -48.22
C ALA A 276 8.63 13.63 -47.33
N ALA A 277 9.90 13.43 -47.69
CA ALA A 277 10.86 12.68 -46.87
C ALA A 277 11.13 13.38 -45.54
N ALA A 278 11.29 14.70 -45.55
CA ALA A 278 11.49 15.51 -44.34
C ALA A 278 10.26 15.49 -43.42
N ASP A 279 9.05 15.65 -43.96
CA ASP A 279 7.81 15.60 -43.19
C ASP A 279 7.55 14.22 -42.57
N SER A 280 7.82 13.15 -43.32
CA SER A 280 7.69 11.79 -42.80
C SER A 280 8.72 11.53 -41.69
N ALA A 281 9.96 12.00 -41.85
CA ALA A 281 10.98 11.94 -40.81
C ALA A 281 10.58 12.75 -39.56
N TYR A 282 10.11 13.98 -39.74
CA TYR A 282 9.61 14.83 -38.65
C TYR A 282 8.51 14.12 -37.86
N ARG A 283 7.47 13.61 -38.54
CA ARG A 283 6.36 12.90 -37.89
C ARG A 283 6.83 11.64 -37.17
N ALA A 284 7.75 10.87 -37.76
CA ALA A 284 8.30 9.67 -37.13
C ALA A 284 9.09 10.00 -35.86
N GLN A 285 9.87 11.08 -35.85
CA GLN A 285 10.63 11.50 -34.68
C GLN A 285 9.73 12.05 -33.57
N VAL A 286 8.73 12.86 -33.91
CA VAL A 286 7.73 13.37 -32.95
C VAL A 286 6.93 12.23 -32.35
N LEU A 287 6.41 11.30 -33.16
CA LEU A 287 5.67 10.13 -32.67
C LEU A 287 6.57 9.25 -31.79
N GLY A 288 7.83 9.06 -32.17
CA GLY A 288 8.82 8.36 -31.35
C GLY A 288 9.03 9.03 -29.98
N ALA A 289 9.19 10.36 -29.94
CA ALA A 289 9.32 11.12 -28.70
C ALA A 289 8.08 10.99 -27.80
N VAL A 290 6.87 11.09 -28.39
CA VAL A 290 5.60 10.92 -27.67
C VAL A 290 5.46 9.51 -27.11
N LEU A 291 5.79 8.47 -27.89
CA LEU A 291 5.71 7.08 -27.41
C LEU A 291 6.72 6.79 -26.29
N VAL A 292 7.96 7.27 -26.40
CA VAL A 292 8.97 7.13 -25.33
C VAL A 292 8.53 7.88 -24.07
N GLY A 293 8.09 9.13 -24.22
CA GLY A 293 7.58 9.94 -23.10
C GLY A 293 6.36 9.30 -22.43
N GLY A 294 5.41 8.80 -23.23
CA GLY A 294 4.22 8.09 -22.75
C GLY A 294 4.55 6.77 -22.04
N ALA A 295 5.49 5.98 -22.56
CA ALA A 295 5.93 4.73 -21.94
C ALA A 295 6.61 4.99 -20.58
N VAL A 296 7.45 6.03 -20.49
CA VAL A 296 8.13 6.42 -19.25
C VAL A 296 7.13 6.96 -18.22
N LEU A 297 6.19 7.80 -18.65
CA LEU A 297 5.10 8.26 -17.79
C LEU A 297 4.26 7.09 -17.29
N GLY A 298 3.92 6.13 -18.16
CA GLY A 298 3.22 4.91 -17.80
C GLY A 298 3.98 4.07 -16.77
N LEU A 299 5.30 3.91 -16.94
CA LEU A 299 6.16 3.22 -15.98
C LEU A 299 6.21 3.95 -14.63
N VAL A 300 6.36 5.26 -14.62
CA VAL A 300 6.32 6.09 -13.40
C VAL A 300 5.00 5.89 -12.66
N LEU A 301 3.86 6.00 -13.36
CA LEU A 301 2.54 5.81 -12.77
C LEU A 301 2.37 4.39 -12.24
N LEU A 302 2.84 3.37 -12.97
CA LEU A 302 2.80 1.98 -12.53
C LEU A 302 3.62 1.76 -11.25
N VAL A 303 4.86 2.27 -11.21
CA VAL A 303 5.74 2.16 -10.03
C VAL A 303 5.13 2.89 -8.83
N VAL A 304 4.57 4.08 -9.03
CA VAL A 304 3.87 4.83 -7.97
C VAL A 304 2.65 4.06 -7.47
N ALA A 305 1.81 3.53 -8.38
CA ALA A 305 0.66 2.72 -8.01
C ALA A 305 1.08 1.47 -7.22
N LEU A 306 2.13 0.76 -7.66
CA LEU A 306 2.66 -0.39 -6.95
C LEU A 306 3.20 -0.01 -5.55
N CYS A 307 3.91 1.13 -5.43
CA CYS A 307 4.37 1.63 -4.14
C CYS A 307 3.19 1.93 -3.19
N VAL A 308 2.10 2.50 -3.70
CA VAL A 308 0.88 2.75 -2.91
C VAL A 308 0.25 1.45 -2.46
N VAL A 309 0.10 0.47 -3.36
CA VAL A 309 -0.48 -0.86 -3.05
C VAL A 309 0.36 -1.57 -2.00
N VAL A 310 1.68 -1.71 -2.21
CA VAL A 310 2.60 -2.34 -1.25
C VAL A 310 2.61 -1.57 0.08
N GLY A 311 2.60 -0.24 0.02
CA GLY A 311 2.51 0.60 1.21
C GLY A 311 1.21 0.40 2.00
N GLN A 312 0.09 0.09 1.35
CA GLN A 312 -1.17 -0.24 2.01
C GLN A 312 -1.18 -1.66 2.56
N LEU A 313 -0.64 -2.63 1.81
CA LEU A 313 -0.58 -4.04 2.21
C LEU A 313 0.35 -4.29 3.40
N VAL A 314 1.48 -3.60 3.48
CA VAL A 314 2.47 -3.83 4.55
C VAL A 314 2.21 -2.92 5.76
N VAL A 315 1.96 -1.63 5.55
CA VAL A 315 1.94 -0.67 6.68
C VAL A 315 0.67 -0.80 7.50
N ARG A 316 -0.51 -0.94 6.87
CA ARG A 316 -1.79 -0.97 7.61
C ARG A 316 -1.84 -2.13 8.60
N PRO A 317 -1.54 -3.39 8.23
CA PRO A 317 -1.55 -4.50 9.17
C PRO A 317 -0.55 -4.32 10.30
N LEU A 318 0.68 -3.88 10.00
CA LEU A 318 1.70 -3.64 11.02
C LEU A 318 1.27 -2.58 12.04
N THR A 319 0.72 -1.45 11.60
CA THR A 319 0.20 -0.43 12.52
C THR A 319 -0.97 -0.93 13.36
N ARG A 320 -1.84 -1.79 12.80
CA ARG A 320 -2.94 -2.40 13.55
C ARG A 320 -2.42 -3.39 14.60
N LEU A 321 -1.44 -4.22 14.25
CA LEU A 321 -0.79 -5.16 15.15
C LEU A 321 -0.09 -4.44 16.32
N THR A 322 0.69 -3.39 16.03
CA THR A 322 1.35 -2.59 17.08
C THR A 322 0.31 -1.92 17.99
N ALA A 323 -0.73 -1.29 17.43
CA ALA A 323 -1.76 -0.63 18.22
C ALA A 323 -2.61 -1.61 19.06
N SER A 324 -2.80 -2.85 18.61
CA SER A 324 -3.46 -3.91 19.38
C SER A 324 -2.56 -4.42 20.51
N ALA A 325 -1.26 -4.59 20.25
CA ALA A 325 -0.30 -5.00 21.26
C ALA A 325 -0.16 -3.95 22.38
N GLU A 326 -0.05 -2.66 22.04
CA GLU A 326 0.04 -1.56 23.02
C GLU A 326 -1.22 -1.48 23.91
N ARG A 327 -2.42 -1.59 23.32
CA ARG A 327 -3.68 -1.59 24.10
C ARG A 327 -3.76 -2.71 25.12
N ILE A 328 -3.20 -3.88 24.82
CA ILE A 328 -3.24 -5.03 25.72
C ILE A 328 -2.27 -4.84 26.90
N VAL A 329 -1.10 -4.24 26.67
CA VAL A 329 -0.17 -3.92 27.78
C VAL A 329 -0.85 -3.02 28.79
N THR A 330 -1.50 -1.95 28.33
CA THR A 330 -2.22 -1.01 29.21
C THR A 330 -3.41 -1.65 29.94
N ILE A 331 -4.18 -2.52 29.26
CA ILE A 331 -5.34 -3.19 29.87
C ILE A 331 -4.89 -4.25 30.88
N THR A 332 -3.83 -5.01 30.57
CA THR A 332 -3.32 -6.07 31.44
C THR A 332 -2.74 -5.49 32.72
N GLU A 333 -2.11 -4.31 32.65
CA GLU A 333 -1.56 -3.62 33.82
C GLU A 333 -2.66 -3.11 34.76
N ASP A 334 -3.68 -2.42 34.23
CA ASP A 334 -4.81 -1.93 35.02
C ASP A 334 -5.66 -3.06 35.62
N GLU A 335 -5.87 -4.16 34.88
CA GLU A 335 -6.72 -5.25 35.35
C GLU A 335 -5.98 -6.20 36.32
N LEU A 336 -4.67 -6.40 36.16
CA LEU A 336 -3.86 -7.10 37.16
C LEU A 336 -3.86 -6.35 38.49
N LEU A 337 -3.86 -5.01 38.48
CA LEU A 337 -3.98 -4.20 39.69
C LEU A 337 -5.39 -4.32 40.29
N ARG A 338 -6.44 -4.30 39.47
CA ARG A 338 -7.83 -4.38 39.95
C ARG A 338 -8.21 -5.76 40.53
N VAL A 339 -7.73 -6.85 39.95
CA VAL A 339 -7.92 -8.22 40.48
C VAL A 339 -7.14 -8.44 41.79
N VAL A 340 -6.11 -7.63 42.04
CA VAL A 340 -5.36 -7.62 43.31
C VAL A 340 -6.07 -6.80 44.41
N ASP A 341 -7.03 -5.94 44.07
CA ASP A 341 -7.72 -5.08 45.06
C ASP A 341 -9.16 -5.50 45.39
N ASP A 342 -9.97 -5.97 44.44
CA ASP A 342 -11.39 -6.29 44.69
C ASP A 342 -11.67 -7.80 44.83
N GLU A 343 -11.87 -8.27 46.07
CA GLU A 343 -12.18 -9.68 46.37
C GLU A 343 -13.67 -10.07 46.21
N LEU A 344 -14.59 -9.15 45.86
CA LEU A 344 -16.03 -9.40 45.98
C LEU A 344 -16.91 -9.08 44.76
N GLU A 345 -16.39 -8.51 43.68
CA GLU A 345 -17.15 -8.39 42.43
C GLU A 345 -16.58 -9.32 41.36
N ALA A 346 -17.49 -10.01 40.66
CA ALA A 346 -17.17 -10.94 39.59
C ALA A 346 -16.18 -10.29 38.61
N VAL A 347 -14.96 -10.84 38.54
CA VAL A 347 -13.96 -10.49 37.53
C VAL A 347 -14.66 -10.61 36.17
N ARG A 348 -14.90 -9.49 35.50
CA ARG A 348 -15.46 -9.50 34.15
C ARG A 348 -14.42 -10.20 33.26
N PRO A 349 -14.81 -11.17 32.44
CA PRO A 349 -13.85 -11.82 31.55
C PRO A 349 -13.28 -10.78 30.59
N VAL A 350 -11.95 -10.63 30.56
CA VAL A 350 -11.24 -9.84 29.55
C VAL A 350 -11.62 -10.37 28.18
N ARG A 351 -12.46 -9.63 27.47
CA ARG A 351 -12.72 -9.90 26.06
C ARG A 351 -11.71 -9.13 25.25
N LEU A 352 -10.72 -9.84 24.74
CA LEU A 352 -9.85 -9.31 23.69
C LEU A 352 -10.65 -9.31 22.39
N ASP A 353 -10.64 -8.18 21.68
CA ASP A 353 -11.17 -8.15 20.32
C ASP A 353 -10.29 -9.05 19.44
N PRO A 354 -10.88 -9.99 18.68
CA PRO A 354 -10.12 -10.84 17.80
C PRO A 354 -9.43 -9.97 16.73
N VAL A 355 -8.11 -10.10 16.63
CA VAL A 355 -7.35 -9.51 15.53
C VAL A 355 -7.72 -10.32 14.28
N ALA A 356 -8.52 -9.74 13.38
CA ALA A 356 -8.87 -10.40 12.14
C ALA A 356 -7.61 -10.64 11.28
N THR A 357 -7.20 -11.92 11.17
CA THR A 357 -6.04 -12.34 10.37
C THR A 357 -6.49 -13.12 9.15
N ASP A 358 -6.97 -12.41 8.12
CA ASP A 358 -7.29 -13.03 6.83
C ASP A 358 -6.06 -13.18 5.91
N SER A 359 -4.90 -12.67 6.33
CA SER A 359 -3.66 -12.72 5.54
C SER A 359 -2.93 -14.05 5.72
N ARG A 360 -2.41 -14.61 4.61
CA ARG A 360 -1.62 -15.85 4.57
C ARG A 360 -0.12 -15.62 4.32
N ASP A 361 0.32 -14.38 4.43
CA ASP A 361 1.72 -13.96 4.28
C ASP A 361 2.46 -13.98 5.64
N GLU A 362 3.74 -13.58 5.64
CA GLU A 362 4.57 -13.50 6.84
C GLU A 362 3.98 -12.56 7.91
N ILE A 363 3.16 -11.60 7.50
CA ILE A 363 2.44 -10.69 8.41
C ILE A 363 1.28 -11.44 9.09
N GLY A 364 0.57 -12.29 8.36
CA GLY A 364 -0.43 -13.21 8.91
C GLY A 364 0.18 -14.19 9.92
N ASP A 365 1.38 -14.72 9.65
CA ASP A 365 2.10 -15.58 10.58
C ASP A 365 2.47 -14.86 11.88
N LEU A 366 3.00 -13.63 11.78
CA LEU A 366 3.32 -12.80 12.93
C LEU A 366 2.06 -12.49 13.76
N ALA A 367 0.95 -12.17 13.10
CA ALA A 367 -0.30 -11.89 13.78
C ALA A 367 -0.82 -13.10 14.57
N ARG A 368 -0.76 -14.30 13.99
CA ARG A 368 -1.11 -15.54 14.69
C ARG A 368 -0.19 -15.84 15.87
N ALA A 369 1.11 -15.59 15.73
CA ALA A 369 2.08 -15.77 16.81
C ALA A 369 1.81 -14.82 17.99
N ILE A 370 1.55 -13.54 17.70
CA ILE A 370 1.20 -12.54 18.73
C ILE A 370 -0.13 -12.91 19.41
N GLU A 371 -1.14 -13.31 18.65
CA GLU A 371 -2.43 -13.74 19.21
C GLU A 371 -2.28 -14.98 20.10
N ALA A 372 -1.43 -15.94 19.72
CA ALA A 372 -1.12 -17.11 20.54
C ALA A 372 -0.46 -16.72 21.86
N VAL A 373 0.54 -15.83 21.83
CA VAL A 373 1.19 -15.30 23.05
C VAL A 373 0.17 -14.58 23.94
N GLN A 374 -0.70 -13.76 23.36
CA GLN A 374 -1.74 -13.02 24.09
C GLN A 374 -2.75 -13.97 24.74
N ARG A 375 -3.25 -14.98 24.02
CA ARG A 375 -4.16 -16.00 24.56
C ARG A 375 -3.52 -16.78 25.71
N THR A 376 -2.25 -17.14 25.58
CA THR A 376 -1.51 -17.82 26.64
C THR A 376 -1.33 -16.93 27.87
N ALA A 377 -1.01 -15.64 27.70
CA ALA A 377 -0.88 -14.70 28.81
C ALA A 377 -2.18 -14.56 29.60
N VAL A 378 -3.31 -14.34 28.92
CA VAL A 378 -4.64 -14.25 29.56
C VAL A 378 -5.02 -15.56 30.27
N SER A 379 -4.73 -16.71 29.66
CA SER A 379 -4.98 -18.02 30.26
C SER A 379 -4.17 -18.25 31.54
N LEU A 380 -2.90 -17.84 31.56
CA LEU A 380 -2.04 -17.92 32.75
C LEU A 380 -2.58 -17.05 33.89
N VAL A 381 -3.04 -15.83 33.59
CA VAL A 381 -3.67 -14.95 34.58
C VAL A 381 -4.93 -15.59 35.15
N HIS A 382 -5.83 -16.10 34.29
CA HIS A 382 -7.04 -16.80 34.74
C HIS A 382 -6.72 -18.03 35.61
N ARG A 383 -5.72 -18.84 35.23
CA ARG A 383 -5.30 -20.02 35.99
C ARG A 383 -4.76 -19.63 37.37
N GLN A 384 -3.98 -18.56 37.46
CA GLN A 384 -3.44 -18.08 38.73
C GLN A 384 -4.54 -17.59 39.68
N VAL A 385 -5.56 -16.90 39.15
CA VAL A 385 -6.73 -16.47 39.93
C VAL A 385 -7.53 -17.68 40.42
N ALA A 386 -7.74 -18.69 39.57
CA ALA A 386 -8.48 -19.90 39.93
C ALA A 386 -7.80 -20.70 41.05
N VAL A 387 -6.47 -20.86 41.01
CA VAL A 387 -5.70 -21.56 42.06
C VAL A 387 -5.86 -20.85 43.41
N ARG A 388 -5.76 -19.51 43.44
CA ARG A 388 -5.94 -18.73 44.68
C ARG A 388 -7.34 -18.87 45.26
N ARG A 389 -8.37 -18.85 44.41
CA ARG A 389 -9.77 -19.05 44.84
C ARG A 389 -9.98 -20.44 45.44
N ASN A 390 -9.39 -21.48 44.82
CA ASN A 390 -9.50 -22.84 45.31
C ASN A 390 -8.84 -23.01 46.69
N VAL A 391 -7.64 -22.45 46.89
CA VAL A 391 -6.96 -22.45 48.20
C VAL A 391 -7.80 -21.75 49.28
N ALA A 392 -8.36 -20.57 48.98
CA ALA A 392 -9.25 -19.87 49.90
C ALA A 392 -10.49 -20.70 50.27
N GLN A 393 -11.15 -21.33 49.28
CA GLN A 393 -12.30 -22.21 49.51
C GLN A 393 -11.95 -23.42 50.37
N MET A 394 -10.79 -24.06 50.14
CA MET A 394 -10.33 -25.18 50.97
C MET A 394 -10.18 -24.80 52.45
N PHE A 395 -9.58 -23.64 52.77
CA PHE A 395 -9.48 -23.16 54.14
C PHE A 395 -10.85 -22.93 54.79
N GLY A 396 -11.84 -22.45 54.02
CA GLY A 396 -13.21 -22.26 54.48
C GLY A 396 -13.91 -23.59 54.81
N HIS A 397 -13.73 -24.59 53.95
CA HIS A 397 -14.25 -25.94 54.18
C HIS A 397 -13.61 -26.61 55.40
N VAL A 398 -12.28 -26.52 55.54
CA VAL A 398 -11.56 -27.05 56.71
C VAL A 398 -12.01 -26.34 57.98
N GLY A 399 -12.10 -25.00 57.95
CA GLY A 399 -12.55 -24.19 59.08
C GLY A 399 -13.94 -24.62 59.58
N ARG A 400 -14.94 -24.68 58.70
CA ARG A 400 -16.31 -25.11 59.07
C ARG A 400 -16.36 -26.54 59.61
N ARG A 401 -15.65 -27.47 58.97
CA ARG A 401 -15.63 -28.88 59.40
C ARG A 401 -15.04 -29.00 60.81
N THR A 402 -13.95 -28.30 61.07
CA THR A 402 -13.31 -28.24 62.39
C THR A 402 -14.22 -27.56 63.41
N GLN A 403 -14.87 -26.42 63.08
CA GLN A 403 -15.85 -25.78 63.96
C GLN A 403 -16.99 -26.73 64.37
N SER A 404 -17.56 -27.46 63.40
CA SER A 404 -18.65 -28.41 63.64
C SER A 404 -18.23 -29.57 64.56
N LEU A 405 -17.02 -30.10 64.37
CA LEU A 405 -16.46 -31.16 65.22
C LEU A 405 -16.20 -30.67 66.64
N VAL A 406 -15.56 -29.51 66.77
CA VAL A 406 -15.22 -28.91 68.06
C VAL A 406 -16.48 -28.51 68.84
N ALA A 407 -17.52 -28.00 68.17
CA ALA A 407 -18.79 -27.68 68.81
C ALA A 407 -19.45 -28.91 69.45
N ARG A 408 -19.39 -30.08 68.78
CA ARG A 408 -19.88 -31.36 69.36
C ARG A 408 -19.03 -31.81 70.55
N GLN A 409 -17.71 -31.69 70.46
CA GLN A 409 -16.81 -32.02 71.56
C GLN A 409 -17.04 -31.13 72.78
N ALA A 410 -17.21 -29.82 72.57
CA ALA A 410 -17.51 -28.86 73.63
C ALA A 410 -18.80 -29.21 74.38
N ALA A 411 -19.87 -29.56 73.65
CA ALA A 411 -21.13 -29.97 74.25
C ALA A 411 -20.99 -31.25 75.09
N GLY A 412 -20.19 -32.23 74.63
CA GLY A 412 -19.90 -33.45 75.38
C GLY A 412 -19.07 -33.19 76.64
N LEU A 413 -18.03 -32.35 76.54
CA LEU A 413 -17.20 -31.96 77.70
C LEU A 413 -18.00 -31.17 78.74
N ALA A 414 -18.90 -30.27 78.30
CA ALA A 414 -19.77 -29.53 79.21
C ALA A 414 -20.74 -30.46 79.96
N ALA A 415 -21.29 -31.47 79.29
CA ALA A 415 -22.15 -32.47 79.93
C ALA A 415 -21.38 -33.34 80.94
N LEU A 416 -20.14 -33.72 80.63
CA LEU A 416 -19.26 -34.45 81.55
C LEU A 416 -18.88 -33.60 82.77
N ALA A 417 -18.54 -32.33 82.56
CA ALA A 417 -18.18 -31.41 83.64
C ALA A 417 -19.37 -31.12 84.57
N ALA A 418 -20.59 -31.10 84.05
CA ALA A 418 -21.81 -30.93 84.84
C ALA A 418 -22.18 -32.19 85.65
N ALA A 419 -21.79 -33.38 85.17
CA ALA A 419 -22.05 -34.66 85.84
C ALA A 419 -20.94 -35.08 86.83
N GLU A 420 -19.78 -34.42 86.81
CA GLU A 420 -18.62 -34.76 87.64
C GLU A 420 -18.69 -34.12 89.03
N GLY A 421 -18.67 -34.97 90.07
CA GLY A 421 -18.77 -34.53 91.47
C GLY A 421 -17.42 -34.26 92.13
N ASP A 422 -16.31 -34.77 91.57
CA ASP A 422 -14.96 -34.56 92.10
C ASP A 422 -14.40 -33.18 91.66
N PRO A 423 -14.09 -32.27 92.59
CA PRO A 423 -13.59 -30.94 92.26
C PRO A 423 -12.26 -30.93 91.50
N VAL A 424 -11.40 -31.94 91.67
CA VAL A 424 -10.11 -32.03 90.97
C VAL A 424 -10.31 -32.46 89.52
N ARG A 425 -11.09 -33.53 89.27
CA ARG A 425 -11.42 -33.97 87.91
C ARG A 425 -12.26 -32.97 87.14
N ARG A 426 -13.15 -32.25 87.84
CA ARG A 426 -13.91 -31.15 87.26
C ARG A 426 -12.99 -30.00 86.83
N ALA A 427 -11.93 -29.70 87.57
CA ALA A 427 -10.92 -28.72 87.17
C ALA A 427 -10.14 -29.16 85.92
N ASP A 428 -9.83 -30.45 85.78
CA ASP A 428 -9.19 -31.01 84.57
C ASP A 428 -10.13 -30.96 83.35
N LEU A 429 -11.43 -31.23 83.53
CA LEU A 429 -12.44 -31.09 82.46
C LEU A 429 -12.61 -29.63 82.02
N VAL A 430 -12.54 -28.67 82.96
CA VAL A 430 -12.54 -27.23 82.64
C VAL A 430 -11.30 -26.86 81.82
N ARG A 431 -10.11 -27.38 82.16
CA ARG A 431 -8.89 -27.19 81.34
C ARG A 431 -9.07 -27.72 79.91
N LEU A 432 -9.69 -28.89 79.73
CA LEU A 432 -9.99 -29.45 78.40
C LEU A 432 -11.02 -28.62 77.62
N GLN A 433 -11.98 -28.01 78.31
CA GLN A 433 -12.93 -27.10 77.70
C GLN A 433 -12.24 -25.84 77.13
N HIS A 434 -11.23 -25.29 77.82
CA HIS A 434 -10.44 -24.17 77.29
C HIS A 434 -9.69 -24.53 76.00
N VAL A 435 -9.09 -25.71 75.92
CA VAL A 435 -8.45 -26.20 74.67
C VAL A 435 -9.47 -26.29 73.54
N THR A 436 -10.70 -26.70 73.86
CA THR A 436 -11.80 -26.79 72.90
C THR A 436 -12.26 -25.41 72.41
N HIS A 437 -12.32 -24.41 73.29
CA HIS A 437 -12.57 -23.02 72.92
C HIS A 437 -11.49 -22.45 71.98
N ARG A 438 -10.21 -22.75 72.24
CA ARG A 438 -9.09 -22.37 71.35
C ARG A 438 -9.18 -23.02 69.97
N LEU A 439 -9.53 -24.31 69.90
CA LEU A 439 -9.74 -25.00 68.62
C LEU A 439 -10.93 -24.42 67.83
N ARG A 440 -12.03 -24.05 68.50
CA ARG A 440 -13.21 -23.43 67.86
C ARG A 440 -12.83 -22.09 67.24
N ARG A 441 -12.03 -21.30 67.95
CA ARG A 441 -11.53 -20.01 67.49
C ARG A 441 -10.55 -20.13 66.32
N ASN A 442 -9.56 -21.02 66.41
CA ASN A 442 -8.64 -21.28 65.28
C ASN A 442 -9.41 -21.70 64.02
N ALA A 443 -10.44 -22.52 64.18
CA ALA A 443 -11.31 -22.90 63.08
C ALA A 443 -12.12 -21.72 62.52
N GLY A 444 -12.57 -20.78 63.37
CA GLY A 444 -13.19 -19.52 62.94
C GLY A 444 -12.25 -18.57 62.22
N SER A 445 -11.00 -18.50 62.67
CA SER A 445 -9.92 -17.76 62.00
C SER A 445 -9.67 -18.30 60.58
N LEU A 446 -9.72 -19.62 60.36
CA LEU A 446 -9.64 -20.21 59.01
C LEU A 446 -10.82 -19.86 58.10
N VAL A 447 -12.04 -19.75 58.64
CA VAL A 447 -13.23 -19.31 57.89
C VAL A 447 -13.13 -17.84 57.50
N VAL A 448 -12.64 -16.99 58.40
CA VAL A 448 -12.37 -15.59 58.04
C VAL A 448 -11.28 -15.52 56.96
N ILE A 449 -10.27 -16.37 57.04
CA ILE A 449 -9.20 -16.51 56.03
C ILE A 449 -9.69 -17.04 54.67
N SER A 450 -10.85 -17.69 54.57
CA SER A 450 -11.45 -18.01 53.27
C SER A 450 -12.17 -16.83 52.63
N GLY A 451 -12.44 -15.78 53.40
CA GLY A 451 -13.24 -14.62 52.98
C GLY A 451 -14.74 -14.80 53.18
N GLU A 452 -15.16 -15.92 53.75
CA GLU A 452 -16.56 -16.17 54.05
C GLU A 452 -16.99 -15.49 55.38
N PRO A 453 -18.26 -15.08 55.52
CA PRO A 453 -18.82 -14.69 56.82
C PRO A 453 -18.70 -15.82 57.85
N GLY A 454 -18.36 -15.46 59.10
CA GLY A 454 -18.48 -16.38 60.23
C GLY A 454 -19.92 -16.87 60.39
N ALA A 455 -20.10 -18.09 60.88
CA ALA A 455 -21.37 -18.83 60.83
C ALA A 455 -22.49 -18.30 61.77
N GLU A 456 -22.23 -17.30 62.61
CA GLU A 456 -23.15 -16.86 63.66
C GLU A 456 -23.45 -15.36 63.53
N GLY A 457 -24.41 -15.03 62.66
CA GLY A 457 -24.97 -13.68 62.58
C GLY A 457 -25.84 -13.41 63.80
N HIS A 458 -25.52 -12.35 64.55
CA HIS A 458 -26.38 -11.89 65.64
C HIS A 458 -27.53 -11.08 65.04
N THR A 459 -28.74 -11.24 65.58
CA THR A 459 -29.96 -10.59 65.06
C THR A 459 -30.30 -9.29 65.77
N ALA A 460 -29.69 -9.02 66.93
CA ALA A 460 -29.90 -7.81 67.72
C ALA A 460 -28.56 -7.08 68.01
N PRO A 461 -28.58 -5.74 68.20
CA PRO A 461 -27.42 -5.01 68.69
C PRO A 461 -26.99 -5.53 70.06
N MET A 462 -25.69 -5.49 70.35
CA MET A 462 -25.12 -5.97 71.62
C MET A 462 -24.20 -4.93 72.23
N GLY A 463 -24.22 -4.78 73.56
CA GLY A 463 -23.33 -3.86 74.27
C GLY A 463 -21.86 -4.25 74.06
N LEU A 464 -20.97 -3.30 73.80
CA LEU A 464 -19.54 -3.55 73.59
C LEU A 464 -18.90 -4.23 74.82
N ARG A 465 -19.40 -3.91 76.02
CA ARG A 465 -19.00 -4.57 77.27
C ARG A 465 -19.38 -6.06 77.26
N GLU A 466 -20.55 -6.41 76.71
CA GLU A 466 -21.00 -7.79 76.56
C GLU A 466 -20.21 -8.52 75.47
N VAL A 467 -19.93 -7.86 74.34
CA VAL A 467 -19.06 -8.40 73.29
C VAL A 467 -17.67 -8.70 73.82
N ALA A 468 -17.09 -7.82 74.64
CA ALA A 468 -15.80 -8.06 75.28
C ALA A 468 -15.86 -9.22 76.31
N ARG A 469 -16.96 -9.37 77.06
CA ARG A 469 -17.18 -10.53 77.94
C ARG A 469 -17.27 -11.84 77.15
N LEU A 470 -17.97 -11.84 76.02
CA LEU A 470 -18.03 -13.01 75.13
C LEU A 470 -16.64 -13.35 74.55
N ALA A 471 -15.84 -12.34 74.21
CA ALA A 471 -14.46 -12.56 73.79
C ALA A 471 -13.60 -13.15 74.92
N LEU A 472 -13.76 -12.67 76.16
CA LEU A 472 -13.04 -13.16 77.33
C LEU A 472 -13.39 -14.59 77.73
N ALA A 473 -14.66 -14.97 77.60
CA ALA A 473 -15.13 -16.32 77.94
C ALA A 473 -14.46 -17.45 77.12
N VAL A 474 -13.75 -17.08 76.05
CA VAL A 474 -13.08 -17.99 75.12
C VAL A 474 -11.55 -17.88 75.20
N VAL A 475 -11.02 -17.01 76.08
CA VAL A 475 -9.58 -16.78 76.32
C VAL A 475 -9.13 -17.58 77.55
N GLU A 476 -7.94 -18.19 77.49
CA GLU A 476 -7.43 -19.10 78.54
C GLU A 476 -7.15 -18.36 79.88
N ASP A 477 -6.53 -17.19 79.80
CA ASP A 477 -6.17 -16.35 80.96
C ASP A 477 -7.11 -15.14 81.14
N GLY A 478 -8.42 -15.33 80.89
CA GLY A 478 -9.42 -14.26 80.91
C GLY A 478 -9.56 -13.54 82.27
N ASP A 479 -9.31 -14.25 83.38
CA ASP A 479 -9.44 -13.72 84.75
C ASP A 479 -8.40 -12.61 85.07
N ARG A 480 -7.33 -12.54 84.26
CA ARG A 480 -6.26 -11.53 84.34
C ARG A 480 -6.57 -10.26 83.55
N VAL A 481 -7.77 -10.16 82.97
CA VAL A 481 -8.16 -9.04 82.11
C VAL A 481 -9.16 -8.13 82.81
N ASP A 482 -8.83 -6.83 82.86
CA ASP A 482 -9.70 -5.80 83.41
C ASP A 482 -10.47 -5.09 82.29
N LEU A 483 -11.80 -5.00 82.43
CA LEU A 483 -12.69 -4.37 81.46
C LEU A 483 -13.05 -2.93 81.88
N GLU A 484 -12.56 -1.95 81.13
CA GLU A 484 -12.86 -0.53 81.31
C GLU A 484 -13.69 0.00 80.12
N ILE A 485 -14.89 -0.55 79.94
CA ILE A 485 -15.76 -0.27 78.79
C ILE A 485 -17.04 0.41 79.27
N PRO A 486 -17.37 1.64 78.82
CA PRO A 486 -18.65 2.31 79.11
C PRO A 486 -19.88 1.50 78.69
N ALA A 487 -20.99 1.63 79.42
CA ALA A 487 -22.22 0.89 79.15
C ALA A 487 -22.99 1.40 77.91
N ASP A 488 -22.74 2.63 77.45
CA ASP A 488 -23.46 3.32 76.37
C ASP A 488 -22.97 2.96 74.95
N LEU A 489 -21.98 2.08 74.83
CA LEU A 489 -21.43 1.66 73.54
C LEU A 489 -22.10 0.37 73.07
N GLY A 490 -22.96 0.43 72.06
CA GLY A 490 -23.57 -0.73 71.41
C GLY A 490 -22.96 -1.00 70.03
N LEU A 491 -22.87 -2.27 69.62
CA LEU A 491 -22.43 -2.70 68.29
C LEU A 491 -23.61 -3.19 67.45
N ALA A 492 -23.61 -2.84 66.16
CA ALA A 492 -24.61 -3.29 65.20
C ALA A 492 -24.56 -4.83 65.03
N PRO A 493 -25.71 -5.52 64.84
CA PRO A 493 -25.77 -6.98 64.82
C PRO A 493 -24.78 -7.64 63.83
N GLY A 494 -24.61 -7.03 62.65
CA GLY A 494 -23.76 -7.56 61.58
C GLY A 494 -22.25 -7.53 61.85
N VAL A 495 -21.77 -6.83 62.89
CA VAL A 495 -20.35 -6.81 63.27
C VAL A 495 -20.06 -7.59 64.56
N VAL A 496 -21.08 -7.97 65.34
CA VAL A 496 -20.90 -8.57 66.68
C VAL A 496 -20.00 -9.81 66.64
N GLY A 497 -20.29 -10.80 65.78
CA GLY A 497 -19.50 -12.03 65.70
C GLY A 497 -18.04 -11.79 65.28
N ASP A 498 -17.83 -10.93 64.28
CA ASP A 498 -16.49 -10.55 63.82
C ASP A 498 -15.76 -9.71 64.89
N ALA A 499 -16.46 -8.91 65.69
CA ALA A 499 -15.88 -8.15 66.80
C ALA A 499 -15.48 -9.05 67.98
N VAL A 500 -16.29 -10.07 68.32
CA VAL A 500 -15.92 -11.08 69.33
C VAL A 500 -14.62 -11.78 68.90
N LEU A 501 -14.53 -12.18 67.64
CA LEU A 501 -13.33 -12.83 67.11
C LEU A 501 -12.12 -11.90 67.10
N LEU A 502 -12.28 -10.67 66.59
CA LEU A 502 -11.21 -9.66 66.56
C LEU A 502 -10.69 -9.34 67.97
N LEU A 503 -11.59 -9.12 68.93
CA LEU A 503 -11.20 -8.84 70.31
C LEU A 503 -10.59 -10.08 70.98
N GLY A 504 -11.10 -11.27 70.71
CA GLY A 504 -10.49 -12.52 71.16
C GLY A 504 -9.04 -12.64 70.69
N GLU A 505 -8.78 -12.38 69.40
CA GLU A 505 -7.42 -12.37 68.83
C GLU A 505 -6.48 -11.37 69.49
N LEU A 506 -6.96 -10.17 69.81
CA LEU A 506 -6.12 -9.17 70.48
C LEU A 506 -5.89 -9.47 71.95
N ILE A 507 -6.92 -9.93 72.68
CA ILE A 507 -6.85 -10.22 74.12
C ILE A 507 -5.96 -11.44 74.38
N GLU A 508 -6.09 -12.50 73.60
CA GLU A 508 -5.22 -13.68 73.73
C GLU A 508 -3.76 -13.34 73.50
N ASN A 509 -3.46 -12.58 72.44
CA ASN A 509 -2.09 -12.12 72.19
C ASN A 509 -1.57 -11.31 73.38
N ALA A 510 -2.39 -10.39 73.91
CA ALA A 510 -2.02 -9.60 75.08
C ALA A 510 -1.74 -10.47 76.33
N CYS A 511 -2.56 -11.50 76.58
CA CYS A 511 -2.38 -12.41 77.71
C CYS A 511 -1.15 -13.32 77.54
N VAL A 512 -0.95 -13.90 76.35
CA VAL A 512 0.18 -14.80 76.03
C VAL A 512 1.53 -14.10 76.16
N PHE A 513 1.62 -12.83 75.74
CA PHE A 513 2.87 -12.07 75.81
C PHE A 513 3.08 -11.31 77.14
N SER A 514 2.09 -11.35 78.05
CA SER A 514 2.19 -10.74 79.38
C SER A 514 2.59 -11.74 80.46
N PRO A 515 3.62 -11.46 81.28
CA PRO A 515 4.00 -12.30 82.43
C PRO A 515 2.80 -12.56 83.37
N PRO A 516 2.71 -13.72 84.04
CA PRO A 516 1.54 -14.14 84.81
C PRO A 516 1.14 -13.18 85.95
N ASN A 517 2.06 -12.36 86.44
CA ASN A 517 1.85 -11.35 87.49
C ASN A 517 1.40 -9.97 86.96
N ARG A 518 1.30 -9.77 85.64
CA ARG A 518 0.79 -8.54 84.99
C ARG A 518 -0.63 -8.77 84.48
N ARG A 519 -1.54 -7.83 84.75
CA ARG A 519 -2.91 -7.81 84.24
C ARG A 519 -2.96 -7.11 82.86
N VAL A 520 -3.92 -7.48 82.03
CA VAL A 520 -4.19 -6.88 80.71
C VAL A 520 -5.42 -6.00 80.84
N THR A 521 -5.42 -4.81 80.25
CA THR A 521 -6.58 -3.89 80.33
C THR A 521 -7.23 -3.74 78.96
N VAL A 522 -8.54 -3.95 78.89
CA VAL A 522 -9.36 -3.67 77.70
C VAL A 522 -10.23 -2.46 78.00
N ALA A 523 -9.81 -1.30 77.49
CA ALA A 523 -10.51 -0.03 77.68
C ALA A 523 -11.21 0.41 76.40
N ALA A 524 -12.40 0.99 76.50
CA ALA A 524 -13.08 1.62 75.37
C ALA A 524 -13.47 3.06 75.69
N GLN A 525 -13.39 3.93 74.70
CA GLN A 525 -13.83 5.32 74.83
C GLN A 525 -14.60 5.76 73.58
N ARG A 526 -15.66 6.54 73.77
CA ARG A 526 -16.35 7.19 72.65
C ARG A 526 -15.46 8.28 72.06
N THR A 527 -15.41 8.36 70.73
CA THR A 527 -14.65 9.38 69.99
C THR A 527 -15.58 10.13 69.03
N ARG A 528 -15.15 11.29 68.49
CA ARG A 528 -15.96 12.05 67.52
C ARG A 528 -16.31 11.25 66.26
N GLY A 529 -15.51 10.24 65.91
CA GLY A 529 -15.70 9.38 64.72
C GLY A 529 -16.35 8.03 65.01
N GLY A 530 -16.70 7.72 66.26
CA GLY A 530 -17.22 6.42 66.69
C GLY A 530 -16.71 6.03 68.08
N ALA A 531 -15.94 4.95 68.18
CA ALA A 531 -15.36 4.48 69.44
C ALA A 531 -13.94 3.95 69.25
N ARG A 532 -13.09 4.08 70.26
CA ARG A 532 -11.74 3.52 70.29
C ARG A 532 -11.64 2.46 71.37
N ILE A 533 -11.21 1.27 70.99
CA ILE A 533 -10.87 0.18 71.92
C ILE A 533 -9.36 0.10 72.02
N ARG A 534 -8.84 -0.03 73.25
CA ARG A 534 -7.43 -0.25 73.55
C ARG A 534 -7.30 -1.54 74.34
N VAL A 535 -6.52 -2.49 73.83
CA VAL A 535 -6.07 -3.67 74.56
C VAL A 535 -4.62 -3.42 74.94
N VAL A 536 -4.36 -3.20 76.23
CA VAL A 536 -3.05 -2.81 76.77
C VAL A 536 -2.44 -4.02 77.47
N ASP A 537 -1.33 -4.51 76.93
CA ASP A 537 -0.51 -5.54 77.56
C ASP A 537 0.69 -4.94 78.30
N GLY A 538 1.18 -5.65 79.32
CA GLY A 538 2.33 -5.29 80.14
C GLY A 538 3.55 -6.18 79.89
N GLY A 539 3.65 -6.74 78.69
CA GLY A 539 4.59 -7.79 78.30
C GLY A 539 5.92 -7.32 77.74
N ILE A 540 6.59 -8.20 76.99
CA ILE A 540 7.89 -7.94 76.35
C ILE A 540 7.86 -6.82 75.30
N GLY A 541 6.68 -6.51 74.77
CA GLY A 541 6.49 -5.53 73.69
C GLY A 541 7.06 -5.98 72.34
N MET A 542 6.89 -5.12 71.33
CA MET A 542 7.45 -5.34 69.99
C MET A 542 8.55 -4.31 69.68
N ALA A 543 9.63 -4.75 69.03
CA ALA A 543 10.63 -3.85 68.47
C ALA A 543 10.01 -2.93 67.41
N GLU A 544 10.49 -1.69 67.26
CA GLU A 544 9.88 -0.69 66.37
C GLU A 544 9.75 -1.20 64.91
N ALA A 545 10.80 -1.83 64.37
CA ALA A 545 10.77 -2.39 63.02
C ALA A 545 9.74 -3.52 62.86
N GLN A 546 9.60 -4.38 63.87
CA GLN A 546 8.59 -5.45 63.88
C GLN A 546 7.18 -4.87 64.00
N ARG A 547 6.98 -3.90 64.90
CA ARG A 547 5.71 -3.18 65.07
C ARG A 547 5.30 -2.43 63.80
N ALA A 548 6.24 -1.78 63.11
CA ALA A 548 5.99 -1.10 61.83
C ALA A 548 5.61 -2.10 60.73
N THR A 549 6.26 -3.28 60.71
CA THR A 549 5.92 -4.37 59.79
C THR A 549 4.50 -4.88 60.05
N GLU A 550 4.17 -5.23 61.30
CA GLU A 550 2.84 -5.71 61.67
C GLU A 550 1.74 -4.64 61.47
N ASN A 551 2.02 -3.36 61.75
CA ASN A 551 1.12 -2.26 61.41
C ASN A 551 0.91 -2.12 59.90
N THR A 552 1.95 -2.36 59.09
CA THR A 552 1.83 -2.36 57.63
C THR A 552 0.94 -3.51 57.19
N ARG A 553 1.06 -4.71 57.77
CA ARG A 553 0.22 -5.90 57.51
C ARG A 553 -1.24 -5.73 57.93
N LEU A 554 -1.49 -5.04 59.04
CA LEU A 554 -2.83 -4.71 59.51
C LEU A 554 -3.53 -3.72 58.54
N ARG A 555 -2.77 -2.84 57.89
CA ARG A 555 -3.29 -1.79 56.98
C ARG A 555 -3.35 -2.23 55.51
N HIS A 556 -2.37 -2.97 55.02
CA HIS A 556 -2.22 -3.38 53.62
C HIS A 556 -2.52 -4.87 53.43
N ARG A 557 -2.97 -5.25 52.24
CA ARG A 557 -3.25 -6.65 51.89
C ARG A 557 -1.93 -7.38 51.61
N GLU A 558 -1.59 -8.37 52.42
CA GLU A 558 -0.44 -9.25 52.18
C GLU A 558 -0.89 -10.66 51.74
N ARG A 559 -0.04 -11.38 51.01
CA ARG A 559 -0.36 -12.68 50.41
C ARG A 559 -0.55 -13.75 51.49
N LEU A 560 -1.60 -14.56 51.35
CA LEU A 560 -1.86 -15.74 52.19
C LEU A 560 -0.70 -16.75 52.16
N ASP A 561 0.01 -16.82 51.03
CA ASP A 561 1.12 -17.77 50.81
C ASP A 561 2.40 -17.44 51.60
N LEU A 562 2.43 -16.33 52.36
CA LEU A 562 3.62 -15.82 53.06
C LEU A 562 3.44 -15.67 54.58
N ALA A 563 2.30 -16.06 55.15
CA ALA A 563 2.08 -15.91 56.59
C ALA A 563 2.69 -17.09 57.38
N PRO A 564 3.63 -16.87 58.31
CA PRO A 564 4.10 -17.91 59.22
C PRO A 564 2.93 -18.40 60.08
N THR A 565 2.81 -19.71 60.25
CA THR A 565 1.76 -20.41 61.03
C THR A 565 1.62 -19.93 62.48
N GLY A 566 2.61 -19.18 63.02
CA GLY A 566 2.58 -18.61 64.37
C GLY A 566 1.93 -17.22 64.52
N ALA A 567 1.53 -16.54 63.44
CA ALA A 567 0.99 -15.16 63.48
C ALA A 567 -0.43 -15.02 62.87
N LEU A 568 -1.21 -16.09 62.88
CA LEU A 568 -2.56 -16.12 62.30
C LEU A 568 -3.52 -15.08 62.94
N GLY A 569 -3.36 -14.79 64.23
CA GLY A 569 -4.25 -13.88 64.97
C GLY A 569 -4.25 -12.44 64.42
N LEU A 570 -3.09 -11.82 64.22
CA LEU A 570 -3.00 -10.46 63.66
C LEU A 570 -3.42 -10.41 62.18
N PHE A 571 -3.24 -11.50 61.43
CA PHE A 571 -3.72 -11.60 60.05
C PHE A 571 -5.27 -11.58 59.98
N VAL A 572 -5.92 -12.32 60.88
CA VAL A 572 -7.39 -12.33 61.03
C VAL A 572 -7.89 -10.95 61.44
N VAL A 573 -7.23 -10.30 62.42
CA VAL A 573 -7.54 -8.93 62.83
C VAL A 573 -7.43 -7.95 61.65
N GLY A 574 -6.34 -8.00 60.88
CA GLY A 574 -6.15 -7.17 59.69
C GLY A 574 -7.22 -7.41 58.63
N ARG A 575 -7.65 -8.66 58.44
CA ARG A 575 -8.72 -8.99 57.50
C ARG A 575 -10.09 -8.49 57.95
N LEU A 576 -10.46 -8.70 59.21
CA LEU A 576 -11.71 -8.21 59.79
C LEU A 576 -11.73 -6.68 59.80
N ALA A 577 -10.58 -6.05 60.08
CA ALA A 577 -10.42 -4.61 59.98
C ALA A 577 -10.71 -4.10 58.56
N ARG A 578 -10.16 -4.73 57.52
CA ARG A 578 -10.45 -4.35 56.13
C ARG A 578 -11.90 -4.58 55.74
N ARG A 579 -12.46 -5.75 56.09
CA ARG A 579 -13.86 -6.12 55.83
C ARG A 579 -14.83 -5.07 56.35
N HIS A 580 -14.63 -4.64 57.59
CA HIS A 580 -15.49 -3.65 58.25
C HIS A 580 -14.96 -2.21 58.15
N ARG A 581 -13.89 -1.98 57.37
CA ARG A 581 -13.11 -0.72 57.27
C ARG A 581 -12.85 -0.05 58.63
N LEU A 582 -12.33 -0.84 59.57
CA LEU A 582 -11.78 -0.41 60.86
C LEU A 582 -10.35 0.08 60.68
N ARG A 583 -9.89 0.98 61.55
CA ARG A 583 -8.44 1.26 61.66
C ARG A 583 -7.90 0.53 62.86
N VAL A 584 -6.95 -0.38 62.62
CA VAL A 584 -6.26 -1.11 63.68
C VAL A 584 -4.78 -0.75 63.65
N GLY A 585 -4.18 -0.58 64.82
CA GLY A 585 -2.74 -0.35 64.94
C GLY A 585 -2.20 -0.81 66.28
N LEU A 586 -0.91 -1.09 66.31
CA LEU A 586 -0.12 -1.47 67.48
C LEU A 586 0.77 -0.30 67.87
N ALA A 587 0.79 0.05 69.15
CA ALA A 587 1.64 1.06 69.76
C ALA A 587 2.41 0.47 70.96
N GLY A 588 3.48 1.11 71.42
CA GLY A 588 4.12 0.71 72.69
C GLY A 588 3.27 1.14 73.89
N SER A 589 3.20 0.29 74.92
CA SER A 589 2.49 0.60 76.17
C SER A 589 3.36 1.45 77.13
N PRO A 590 2.82 2.47 77.81
CA PRO A 590 3.51 3.16 78.90
C PRO A 590 3.76 2.18 80.07
N GLY A 591 5.03 1.79 80.30
CA GLY A 591 5.40 0.80 81.32
C GLY A 591 5.88 -0.58 80.80
N GLY A 592 6.08 -0.70 79.48
CA GLY A 592 6.50 -1.94 78.79
C GLY A 592 5.30 -2.69 78.22
N GLY A 593 5.47 -3.36 77.07
CA GLY A 593 4.41 -4.09 76.37
C GLY A 593 3.89 -3.44 75.08
N THR A 594 2.78 -3.96 74.55
CA THR A 594 2.10 -3.48 73.34
C THR A 594 0.66 -3.06 73.64
N THR A 595 0.21 -1.97 73.02
CA THR A 595 -1.18 -1.53 73.01
C THR A 595 -1.77 -1.73 71.61
N ALA A 596 -2.77 -2.59 71.47
CA ALA A 596 -3.56 -2.70 70.26
C ALA A 596 -4.72 -1.70 70.30
N ILE A 597 -4.83 -0.86 69.27
CA ILE A 597 -5.82 0.20 69.15
C ILE A 597 -6.75 -0.14 67.99
N VAL A 598 -8.05 -0.23 68.25
CA VAL A 598 -9.09 -0.49 67.26
C VAL A 598 -10.03 0.72 67.23
N GLU A 599 -10.05 1.42 66.10
CA GLU A 599 -10.99 2.51 65.84
C GLU A 599 -12.23 1.95 65.14
N LEU A 600 -13.33 1.94 65.87
CA LEU A 600 -14.67 1.61 65.38
C LEU A 600 -15.31 2.86 64.77
N PRO A 601 -15.67 2.86 63.49
CA PRO A 601 -16.41 3.95 62.88
C PRO A 601 -17.87 3.98 63.34
N ALA A 602 -18.46 5.17 63.43
CA ALA A 602 -19.82 5.38 63.92
C ALA A 602 -20.90 4.49 63.27
N ARG A 603 -20.75 4.12 61.99
CA ARG A 603 -21.69 3.24 61.26
C ARG A 603 -21.83 1.83 61.84
N LEU A 604 -20.85 1.39 62.65
CA LEU A 604 -20.85 0.06 63.27
C LEU A 604 -21.39 0.11 64.71
N LEU A 605 -21.65 1.31 65.23
CA LEU A 605 -22.26 1.49 66.54
C LEU A 605 -23.78 1.52 66.38
N ALA A 606 -24.48 0.83 67.28
CA ALA A 606 -25.90 1.01 67.48
C ALA A 606 -26.13 2.09 68.57
N GLY A 607 -27.31 2.73 68.58
CA GLY A 607 -27.75 3.56 69.72
C GLY A 607 -27.76 2.76 71.03
N PRO A 608 -27.89 3.43 72.20
CA PRO A 608 -27.78 2.77 73.51
C PRO A 608 -28.66 1.52 73.55
N ALA A 609 -28.05 0.38 73.88
CA ALA A 609 -28.75 -0.89 74.01
C ALA A 609 -29.83 -0.77 75.10
N PRO A 610 -31.05 -1.31 74.91
CA PRO A 610 -32.04 -1.37 75.98
C PRO A 610 -31.48 -2.23 77.14
N GLU A 611 -31.71 -1.78 78.37
CA GLU A 611 -31.27 -2.49 79.59
C GLU A 611 -31.77 -3.94 79.63
N PRO A 612 -30.99 -4.88 80.19
CA PRO A 612 -31.40 -6.27 80.33
C PRO A 612 -32.56 -6.38 81.35
N PRO A 613 -33.69 -7.02 81.02
CA PRO A 613 -34.74 -7.27 82.01
C PRO A 613 -34.30 -8.33 83.02
N GLU A 614 -34.42 -7.98 84.30
CA GLU A 614 -34.20 -8.84 85.46
C GLU A 614 -35.38 -9.83 85.63
N ALA A 615 -35.07 -11.13 85.62
CA ALA A 615 -35.75 -12.26 86.27
C ALA A 615 -37.26 -12.61 86.03
N VAL A 616 -37.43 -13.76 85.36
CA VAL A 616 -38.38 -14.89 85.61
C VAL A 616 -39.88 -14.71 85.30
N ALA A 617 -40.32 -15.38 84.22
CA ALA A 617 -41.62 -16.05 84.16
C ALA A 617 -41.48 -17.41 83.43
N ALA A 618 -42.14 -18.42 84.00
CA ALA A 618 -42.03 -19.85 83.76
C ALA A 618 -42.03 -20.31 82.28
N ILE A 619 -41.08 -21.18 81.96
CA ILE A 619 -41.17 -22.17 80.87
C ILE A 619 -41.77 -23.45 81.50
N PRO A 620 -42.80 -24.09 80.93
CA PRO A 620 -43.29 -25.37 81.44
C PRO A 620 -42.20 -26.46 81.29
N PRO A 621 -42.12 -27.43 82.21
CA PRO A 621 -41.03 -28.41 82.21
C PRO A 621 -41.03 -29.24 80.92
N ALA A 622 -39.87 -29.27 80.27
CA ALA A 622 -39.57 -30.17 79.18
C ALA A 622 -39.61 -31.64 79.66
N ALA A 623 -40.10 -32.52 78.79
CA ALA A 623 -40.10 -33.97 78.95
C ALA A 623 -38.70 -34.53 79.28
N PRO A 624 -38.60 -35.71 79.94
CA PRO A 624 -37.34 -36.23 80.47
C PRO A 624 -36.26 -36.49 79.39
N PRO A 625 -34.96 -36.48 79.77
CA PRO A 625 -33.81 -36.38 78.84
C PRO A 625 -33.57 -37.60 77.93
N GLY A 626 -34.35 -38.69 78.07
CA GLY A 626 -34.13 -39.95 77.34
C GLY A 626 -34.53 -39.88 75.86
N ALA A 627 -35.64 -39.23 75.52
CA ALA A 627 -36.22 -39.29 74.17
C ALA A 627 -35.48 -38.44 73.11
N ALA A 628 -34.60 -37.54 73.53
CA ALA A 628 -33.70 -36.79 72.64
C ALA A 628 -32.42 -37.57 72.35
N LEU A 629 -31.93 -38.37 73.31
CA LEU A 629 -30.74 -39.21 73.18
C LEU A 629 -30.99 -40.45 72.29
N ASP A 630 -32.22 -40.97 72.29
CA ASP A 630 -32.60 -42.08 71.40
C ASP A 630 -32.79 -41.63 69.95
N ARG A 631 -33.38 -40.45 69.73
CA ARG A 631 -33.41 -39.81 68.40
C ARG A 631 -32.01 -39.41 67.91
N ALA A 632 -31.12 -39.05 68.84
CA ALA A 632 -29.72 -38.79 68.56
C ALA A 632 -28.97 -40.04 68.08
N ARG A 633 -29.15 -41.16 68.77
CA ARG A 633 -28.56 -42.44 68.41
C ARG A 633 -29.08 -42.96 67.07
N ALA A 634 -30.37 -42.82 66.79
CA ALA A 634 -30.97 -43.23 65.52
C ALA A 634 -30.39 -42.45 64.32
N ALA A 635 -30.20 -41.13 64.45
CA ALA A 635 -29.62 -40.31 63.37
C ALA A 635 -28.13 -40.59 63.10
N VAL A 636 -27.38 -41.06 64.12
CA VAL A 636 -25.96 -41.41 64.02
C VAL A 636 -25.74 -42.75 63.31
N VAL A 637 -26.65 -43.72 63.48
CA VAL A 637 -26.59 -45.01 62.77
C VAL A 637 -26.94 -44.86 61.28
N GLU A 638 -27.73 -43.84 60.91
CA GLU A 638 -28.17 -43.60 59.53
C GLU A 638 -27.30 -42.59 58.74
N GLY A 639 -26.23 -42.06 59.33
CA GLY A 639 -25.28 -41.18 58.62
C GLY A 639 -25.86 -39.85 58.12
N ARG A 640 -26.99 -39.39 58.68
CA ARG A 640 -27.63 -38.11 58.30
C ARG A 640 -27.10 -36.95 59.15
N PRO A 641 -26.83 -35.76 58.56
CA PRO A 641 -26.38 -34.61 59.33
C PRO A 641 -27.48 -34.11 60.29
N TRP A 642 -27.12 -34.01 61.57
CA TRP A 642 -27.97 -33.44 62.60
C TRP A 642 -28.27 -31.96 62.33
N SER A 643 -29.55 -31.61 62.21
CA SER A 643 -30.04 -30.22 62.13
C SER A 643 -31.11 -29.96 63.20
N GLY A 644 -30.78 -30.26 64.46
CA GLY A 644 -31.55 -29.79 65.61
C GLY A 644 -31.21 -28.33 65.89
N PHE A 645 -32.25 -27.48 65.94
CA PHE A 645 -32.27 -26.01 66.06
C PHE A 645 -32.29 -25.22 64.75
N ILE A 646 -33.33 -25.46 63.93
CA ILE A 646 -33.93 -24.42 63.09
C ILE A 646 -35.27 -24.07 63.75
N PRO A 647 -35.51 -22.83 64.23
CA PRO A 647 -36.86 -22.43 64.63
C PRO A 647 -37.74 -22.52 63.39
N ALA A 648 -38.90 -23.18 63.50
CA ALA A 648 -39.83 -23.39 62.40
C ALA A 648 -40.12 -22.08 61.65
N GLN A 649 -39.49 -21.91 60.49
CA GLN A 649 -39.79 -20.86 59.54
C GLN A 649 -41.09 -21.28 58.85
N ARG A 650 -42.18 -20.55 59.10
CA ARG A 650 -43.47 -20.74 58.41
C ARG A 650 -43.22 -20.75 56.90
N GLN A 651 -43.61 -21.86 56.27
CA GLN A 651 -43.61 -22.03 54.83
C GLN A 651 -44.63 -21.07 54.22
N GLY A 652 -44.15 -20.05 53.52
CA GLY A 652 -44.86 -19.45 52.39
C GLY A 652 -44.35 -20.13 51.13
N GLU A 653 -45.26 -20.70 50.35
CA GLU A 653 -44.98 -21.40 49.11
C GLU A 653 -44.36 -20.47 48.07
N ASP A 654 -43.19 -20.84 47.54
CA ASP A 654 -42.78 -20.57 46.16
C ASP A 654 -41.66 -21.54 45.78
N ARG A 655 -42.00 -22.55 44.98
CA ARG A 655 -41.08 -23.56 44.45
C ARG A 655 -40.76 -23.24 42.99
N VAL A 656 -39.52 -22.85 42.75
CA VAL A 656 -38.87 -22.93 41.43
C VAL A 656 -38.29 -24.34 41.27
N PRO A 657 -38.52 -25.07 40.16
CA PRO A 657 -37.88 -26.36 39.94
C PRO A 657 -36.60 -26.22 39.09
N SER A 658 -35.54 -26.89 39.54
CA SER A 658 -34.37 -27.24 38.72
C SER A 658 -34.59 -28.61 38.06
N PRO A 659 -33.97 -28.89 36.90
CA PRO A 659 -34.39 -29.94 35.98
C PRO A 659 -33.69 -31.28 36.26
N GLU A 660 -34.39 -32.40 36.02
CA GLU A 660 -34.00 -33.42 35.03
C GLU A 660 -34.87 -34.71 35.08
N THR A 661 -35.35 -35.06 33.89
CA THR A 661 -35.54 -36.42 33.32
C THR A 661 -36.54 -37.40 33.98
N LEU A 662 -37.58 -37.79 33.21
CA LEU A 662 -37.74 -39.13 32.60
C LEU A 662 -39.17 -39.32 32.05
N LEU A 663 -39.23 -39.85 30.83
CA LEU A 663 -40.18 -40.86 30.30
C LEU A 663 -41.69 -40.75 30.60
N SER A 664 -42.46 -40.72 29.50
CA SER A 664 -43.53 -41.68 29.11
C SER A 664 -44.34 -42.36 30.23
N THR A 665 -45.67 -42.51 30.17
CA THR A 665 -46.53 -42.89 29.04
C THR A 665 -47.99 -42.86 29.53
N ASP A 666 -48.88 -42.48 28.62
CA ASP A 666 -50.21 -43.03 28.30
C ASP A 666 -51.31 -43.30 29.34
N GLY A 667 -52.55 -43.02 28.90
CA GLY A 667 -53.75 -43.72 29.35
C GLY A 667 -54.94 -42.82 29.73
N VAL A 668 -55.54 -42.08 28.79
CA VAL A 668 -56.85 -42.40 28.15
C VAL A 668 -58.11 -42.00 28.96
N GLN A 669 -58.70 -40.87 28.51
CA GLN A 669 -60.13 -40.61 28.18
C GLN A 669 -61.26 -40.68 29.26
N PRO A 670 -62.50 -40.18 28.98
CA PRO A 670 -62.85 -38.79 28.66
C PRO A 670 -64.22 -38.36 29.29
N GLY A 671 -64.63 -37.08 29.17
CA GLY A 671 -66.05 -36.71 29.34
C GLY A 671 -66.40 -35.22 29.49
N LYS A 672 -66.78 -34.59 28.36
CA LYS A 672 -67.79 -33.51 28.07
C LYS A 672 -68.09 -32.41 29.12
N GLY A 673 -68.19 -31.11 28.80
CA GLY A 673 -68.12 -30.36 27.53
C GLY A 673 -68.33 -28.82 27.68
N ALA A 674 -67.98 -28.08 26.61
CA ALA A 674 -68.15 -26.64 26.23
C ALA A 674 -67.42 -25.55 27.06
N PRO A 675 -66.70 -24.57 26.43
CA PRO A 675 -67.27 -23.50 25.58
C PRO A 675 -66.42 -23.02 24.34
N VAL A 676 -66.90 -21.91 23.72
CA VAL A 676 -66.67 -21.22 22.40
C VAL A 676 -65.28 -20.51 22.23
N PRO A 677 -64.79 -20.18 20.99
CA PRO A 677 -63.38 -20.32 20.60
C PRO A 677 -62.57 -19.02 20.36
N ALA A 678 -61.23 -19.17 20.36
CA ALA A 678 -60.21 -18.23 19.86
C ALA A 678 -59.27 -18.96 18.85
N PRO A 679 -58.53 -18.26 17.96
CA PRO A 679 -58.22 -18.76 16.61
C PRO A 679 -56.87 -19.51 16.49
N GLN A 680 -56.86 -20.65 15.78
CA GLN A 680 -55.64 -21.33 15.29
C GLN A 680 -55.90 -22.04 13.95
N PRO A 681 -54.93 -22.08 13.02
CA PRO A 681 -55.17 -22.44 11.62
C PRO A 681 -55.18 -23.96 11.39
N MET A 682 -56.27 -24.45 10.81
CA MET A 682 -56.49 -25.85 10.47
C MET A 682 -56.13 -26.13 9.00
N ARG A 683 -55.49 -27.29 8.82
CA ARG A 683 -55.16 -27.99 7.58
C ARG A 683 -56.39 -28.56 6.86
N THR A 684 -56.24 -28.85 5.58
CA THR A 684 -56.56 -30.13 4.90
C THR A 684 -55.65 -30.22 3.65
N GLY A 685 -55.05 -31.32 3.21
CA GLY A 685 -55.04 -32.71 3.65
C GLY A 685 -55.13 -33.63 2.43
N THR A 686 -54.10 -34.46 2.18
CA THR A 686 -54.25 -35.82 1.61
C THR A 686 -53.03 -36.69 1.93
N LEU A 687 -53.34 -37.96 2.20
CA LEU A 687 -52.64 -39.04 2.94
C LEU A 687 -51.87 -40.02 2.00
N PRO A 688 -51.41 -41.22 2.44
CA PRO A 688 -50.45 -41.53 3.52
C PRO A 688 -49.42 -42.65 3.12
N GLY A 689 -48.45 -42.95 3.99
CA GLY A 689 -47.82 -44.29 4.03
C GLY A 689 -46.31 -44.30 4.29
N SER A 690 -45.89 -44.85 5.43
CA SER A 690 -44.52 -45.20 5.85
C SER A 690 -44.62 -46.58 6.54
N PRO A 691 -43.55 -47.34 6.94
CA PRO A 691 -42.18 -46.90 7.22
C PRO A 691 -41.10 -48.00 6.88
N PRO A 692 -39.93 -48.19 7.57
CA PRO A 692 -38.61 -48.27 6.92
C PRO A 692 -37.84 -49.56 7.32
N PRO A 693 -36.50 -49.57 7.49
CA PRO A 693 -35.40 -49.50 6.51
C PRO A 693 -34.54 -50.80 6.52
N THR A 694 -33.55 -50.94 5.61
CA THR A 694 -32.14 -51.28 5.94
C THR A 694 -31.27 -51.64 4.71
N ARG A 695 -30.00 -51.18 4.80
CA ARG A 695 -28.72 -51.75 4.30
C ARG A 695 -28.44 -51.91 2.78
N ARG A 696 -27.42 -51.16 2.35
CA ARG A 696 -26.36 -51.50 1.34
C ARG A 696 -25.79 -52.92 1.55
N PRO A 697 -25.21 -53.63 0.56
CA PRO A 697 -24.15 -53.11 -0.35
C PRO A 697 -24.03 -53.72 -1.78
N GLY A 698 -23.12 -53.15 -2.59
CA GLY A 698 -22.53 -53.75 -3.81
C GLY A 698 -23.49 -53.77 -5.01
N SER A 699 -23.12 -53.59 -6.27
CA SER A 699 -21.84 -53.63 -6.98
C SER A 699 -22.12 -53.06 -8.39
N ALA A 700 -21.14 -52.38 -9.00
CA ALA A 700 -21.10 -52.12 -10.44
C ALA A 700 -21.01 -53.45 -11.24
N PRO A 701 -20.91 -53.49 -12.60
CA PRO A 701 -21.01 -52.44 -13.63
C PRO A 701 -21.91 -52.85 -14.83
N GLY A 702 -22.09 -51.97 -15.83
CA GLY A 702 -22.51 -52.42 -17.16
C GLY A 702 -23.28 -51.40 -17.99
N ALA A 703 -22.56 -50.68 -18.86
CA ALA A 703 -23.11 -50.19 -20.14
C ALA A 703 -23.39 -51.39 -21.08
N PRO A 704 -23.90 -51.24 -22.33
CA PRO A 704 -24.32 -50.05 -23.06
C PRO A 704 -25.67 -50.24 -23.81
N ALA A 705 -26.03 -49.25 -24.64
CA ALA A 705 -26.70 -49.38 -25.95
C ALA A 705 -27.92 -48.46 -26.16
N THR A 706 -27.67 -47.38 -26.91
CA THR A 706 -28.53 -46.83 -27.99
C THR A 706 -29.10 -47.92 -28.91
N PRO A 707 -30.15 -47.70 -29.75
CA PRO A 707 -30.36 -46.47 -30.53
C PRO A 707 -31.82 -46.07 -30.89
N ALA A 708 -31.88 -45.00 -31.68
CA ALA A 708 -32.88 -44.69 -32.71
C ALA A 708 -34.19 -44.00 -32.28
N ARG A 709 -34.40 -42.78 -32.81
CA ARG A 709 -35.28 -42.63 -33.98
C ARG A 709 -35.02 -41.31 -34.72
N ALA A 710 -34.95 -41.45 -36.03
CA ALA A 710 -34.87 -40.39 -37.03
C ALA A 710 -36.22 -39.70 -37.25
N THR A 711 -36.18 -38.49 -37.80
CA THR A 711 -37.11 -38.10 -38.86
C THR A 711 -36.46 -37.06 -39.76
N ALA A 712 -36.37 -37.43 -41.04
CA ALA A 712 -35.96 -36.61 -42.17
C ALA A 712 -37.11 -35.70 -42.64
N VAL A 713 -36.82 -34.75 -43.54
CA VAL A 713 -37.32 -34.74 -44.93
C VAL A 713 -36.70 -33.58 -45.75
N ARG A 714 -36.09 -33.99 -46.88
CA ARG A 714 -35.89 -33.42 -48.24
C ARG A 714 -35.67 -31.90 -48.44
N ALA A 715 -34.61 -31.42 -49.09
CA ALA A 715 -33.99 -31.70 -50.41
C ALA A 715 -34.61 -30.94 -51.61
N THR A 716 -33.82 -30.08 -52.25
CA THR A 716 -33.59 -30.05 -53.71
C THR A 716 -32.44 -29.10 -54.07
N ALA A 717 -31.69 -29.47 -55.10
CA ALA A 717 -30.49 -28.83 -55.60
C ALA A 717 -30.74 -28.14 -56.94
N VAL A 718 -30.04 -27.04 -57.23
CA VAL A 718 -29.76 -26.55 -58.59
C VAL A 718 -28.35 -25.95 -58.63
N ARG A 719 -27.65 -26.23 -59.74
CA ARG A 719 -26.29 -25.81 -60.11
C ARG A 719 -26.40 -24.72 -61.17
N ALA A 720 -25.70 -23.59 -61.04
CA ALA A 720 -25.39 -22.69 -62.16
C ALA A 720 -24.27 -21.68 -61.80
N THR A 721 -23.67 -21.15 -62.85
CA THR A 721 -22.37 -20.51 -63.04
C THR A 721 -22.36 -18.97 -62.97
N ALA A 722 -21.17 -18.42 -62.69
CA ALA A 722 -20.56 -17.19 -63.22
C ALA A 722 -20.98 -15.76 -62.75
N ALA A 723 -19.95 -14.91 -62.74
CA ALA A 723 -19.88 -13.44 -62.76
C ALA A 723 -20.07 -12.66 -61.42
N GLY A 724 -19.06 -11.84 -61.07
CA GLY A 724 -19.05 -10.94 -59.91
C GLY A 724 -19.79 -9.61 -60.14
N PRO A 725 -20.06 -8.82 -59.07
CA PRO A 725 -19.43 -7.50 -58.87
C PRO A 725 -19.22 -7.09 -57.37
N PRO A 726 -18.59 -5.93 -57.05
CA PRO A 726 -18.32 -5.45 -55.67
C PRO A 726 -19.39 -4.42 -55.19
N PRO A 727 -19.20 -3.65 -54.08
CA PRO A 727 -18.71 -3.93 -52.71
C PRO A 727 -19.77 -3.58 -51.62
N GLY A 728 -19.56 -3.96 -50.34
CA GLY A 728 -20.24 -3.30 -49.20
C GLY A 728 -20.58 -4.17 -47.97
N ASP A 729 -19.82 -3.95 -46.89
CA ASP A 729 -20.15 -3.94 -45.44
C ASP A 729 -20.96 -5.04 -44.70
N GLY A 730 -20.23 -5.75 -43.82
CA GLY A 730 -20.68 -6.31 -42.53
C GLY A 730 -20.38 -7.81 -42.29
N PRO A 731 -20.28 -8.33 -41.05
CA PRO A 731 -19.61 -7.85 -39.83
C PRO A 731 -18.40 -8.74 -39.44
N LEU A 732 -17.68 -8.32 -38.39
CA LEU A 732 -16.38 -8.80 -37.90
C LEU A 732 -16.28 -10.30 -37.57
N ALA A 733 -15.32 -11.00 -38.19
CA ALA A 733 -14.87 -12.32 -37.78
C ALA A 733 -13.75 -12.27 -36.71
N ARG A 734 -13.91 -13.09 -35.69
CA ARG A 734 -13.04 -13.33 -34.53
C ARG A 734 -11.61 -13.73 -34.96
N ARG A 735 -10.58 -12.98 -34.51
CA ARG A 735 -9.17 -13.32 -34.76
C ARG A 735 -8.68 -14.40 -33.79
N VAL A 736 -8.08 -15.45 -34.35
CA VAL A 736 -7.22 -16.43 -33.66
C VAL A 736 -5.76 -16.01 -33.89
N PRO A 737 -4.90 -15.91 -32.86
CA PRO A 737 -3.49 -15.58 -33.04
C PRO A 737 -2.74 -16.72 -33.76
N GLY A 738 -2.04 -16.41 -34.87
CA GLY A 738 -1.02 -17.31 -35.46
C GLY A 738 -1.24 -17.82 -36.90
N ALA A 739 -2.34 -17.51 -37.57
CA ALA A 739 -2.69 -18.14 -38.87
C ALA A 739 -2.06 -17.52 -40.14
N THR A 740 -1.12 -16.58 -40.05
CA THR A 740 -0.46 -15.96 -41.23
C THR A 740 1.06 -15.80 -41.06
N LEU A 741 1.74 -16.88 -40.67
CA LEU A 741 3.19 -17.01 -40.90
C LEU A 741 3.41 -17.68 -42.25
N ALA A 742 3.61 -16.88 -43.29
CA ALA A 742 4.17 -17.35 -44.55
C ALA A 742 5.66 -17.67 -44.35
N THR A 743 6.03 -18.88 -44.76
CA THR A 743 7.38 -19.44 -44.86
C THR A 743 8.29 -18.53 -45.70
N ARG A 744 9.45 -18.15 -45.13
CA ARG A 744 10.53 -17.48 -45.88
C ARG A 744 11.15 -18.44 -46.90
N PRO A 745 11.45 -18.01 -48.15
CA PRO A 745 12.37 -18.73 -49.02
C PRO A 745 13.81 -18.53 -48.54
N ARG A 746 14.58 -19.62 -48.60
CA ARG A 746 16.03 -19.71 -48.34
C ARG A 746 16.80 -18.88 -49.38
N PRO A 747 17.83 -18.09 -49.01
CA PRO A 747 18.65 -17.38 -49.99
C PRO A 747 19.52 -18.38 -50.77
N ALA A 748 19.52 -18.24 -52.10
CA ALA A 748 20.38 -18.99 -53.00
C ALA A 748 21.83 -18.51 -52.89
N ALA A 749 22.77 -19.46 -53.03
CA ALA A 749 24.21 -19.19 -53.05
C ALA A 749 24.60 -18.36 -54.29
N PRO A 750 25.61 -17.47 -54.19
CA PRO A 750 26.07 -16.68 -55.32
C PRO A 750 26.89 -17.51 -56.31
N ALA A 751 26.68 -17.27 -57.60
CA ALA A 751 27.51 -17.80 -58.69
C ALA A 751 28.88 -17.07 -58.72
N PRO A 752 30.00 -17.77 -59.03
CA PRO A 752 31.31 -17.14 -59.18
C PRO A 752 31.48 -16.56 -60.59
N GLY A 753 31.92 -15.30 -60.69
CA GLY A 753 32.42 -14.73 -61.94
C GLY A 753 32.02 -13.28 -62.21
N ALA A 754 32.59 -12.33 -61.48
CA ALA A 754 32.77 -10.95 -61.94
C ALA A 754 34.11 -10.42 -61.38
N PRO A 755 34.98 -9.79 -62.19
CA PRO A 755 36.32 -9.44 -61.76
C PRO A 755 36.28 -8.30 -60.73
N GLN A 756 36.73 -8.60 -59.51
CA GLN A 756 37.12 -7.59 -58.54
C GLN A 756 38.25 -6.77 -59.16
N HIS A 757 38.05 -5.46 -59.29
CA HIS A 757 39.06 -4.58 -59.83
C HIS A 757 40.21 -4.46 -58.82
N ASP A 758 41.43 -4.71 -59.30
CA ASP A 758 42.65 -4.68 -58.50
C ASP A 758 42.85 -3.27 -57.90
N PRO A 759 42.86 -3.11 -56.57
CA PRO A 759 43.09 -1.82 -55.92
C PRO A 759 44.45 -1.20 -56.27
N GLY A 760 45.43 -2.01 -56.72
CA GLY A 760 46.70 -1.51 -57.25
C GLY A 760 46.54 -0.75 -58.58
N ALA A 761 45.66 -1.22 -59.47
CA ALA A 761 45.40 -0.58 -60.76
C ALA A 761 44.64 0.74 -60.61
N VAL A 762 43.74 0.83 -59.63
CA VAL A 762 43.03 2.08 -59.30
C VAL A 762 44.00 3.13 -58.71
N ARG A 763 44.94 2.71 -57.87
CA ARG A 763 45.98 3.59 -57.32
C ARG A 763 46.93 4.11 -58.40
N ALA A 764 47.35 3.26 -59.33
CA ALA A 764 48.21 3.65 -60.44
C ALA A 764 47.55 4.69 -61.35
N LEU A 765 46.23 4.59 -61.60
CA LEU A 765 45.48 5.58 -62.37
C LEU A 765 45.39 6.94 -61.67
N VAL A 766 45.27 6.96 -60.34
CA VAL A 766 45.25 8.20 -59.54
C VAL A 766 46.63 8.85 -59.53
N GLU A 767 47.70 8.09 -59.37
CA GLU A 767 49.08 8.61 -59.42
C GLU A 767 49.43 9.13 -60.83
N GLN A 768 48.95 8.47 -61.88
CA GLN A 768 49.12 8.93 -63.26
C GLN A 768 48.35 10.24 -63.52
N PHE A 769 47.16 10.40 -62.94
CA PHE A 769 46.38 11.65 -62.99
C PHE A 769 47.06 12.80 -62.24
N GLU A 770 47.56 12.57 -61.01
CA GLU A 770 48.30 13.59 -60.25
C GLU A 770 49.59 14.03 -60.96
N SER A 771 50.30 13.10 -61.61
CA SER A 771 51.48 13.43 -62.41
C SER A 771 51.14 14.29 -63.63
N GLY A 772 49.98 14.06 -64.26
CA GLY A 772 49.47 14.85 -65.38
C GLY A 772 49.09 16.27 -64.97
N VAL A 773 48.44 16.43 -63.82
CA VAL A 773 48.07 17.75 -63.28
C VAL A 773 49.32 18.55 -62.89
N THR A 774 50.31 17.90 -62.29
CA THR A 774 51.58 18.57 -61.90
C THR A 774 52.40 19.00 -63.12
N ARG A 775 52.31 18.26 -64.23
CA ARG A 775 52.92 18.63 -65.52
C ARG A 775 52.20 19.80 -66.17
N ALA A 776 50.86 19.78 -66.19
CA ALA A 776 50.05 20.86 -66.73
C ALA A 776 50.27 22.18 -65.98
N LEU A 777 50.41 22.14 -64.65
CA LEU A 777 50.72 23.33 -63.83
C LEU A 777 52.15 23.87 -64.07
N ARG A 778 53.11 23.02 -64.43
CA ARG A 778 54.46 23.46 -64.82
C ARG A 778 54.52 24.04 -66.24
N GLU A 779 53.74 23.48 -67.17
CA GLU A 779 53.61 24.01 -68.54
C GLU A 779 52.87 25.36 -68.53
N TYR A 780 51.83 25.55 -67.70
CA TYR A 780 51.15 26.84 -67.51
C TYR A 780 51.99 27.91 -66.79
N GLY A 781 52.89 27.51 -65.89
CA GLY A 781 53.80 28.43 -65.19
C GLY A 781 54.94 28.98 -66.05
N ALA A 782 55.28 28.30 -67.16
CA ALA A 782 56.39 28.68 -68.04
C ALA A 782 55.97 29.61 -69.20
N GLU A 783 54.68 29.69 -69.54
CA GLU A 783 54.16 30.60 -70.59
C GLU A 783 53.81 32.01 -70.06
N GLY A 784 53.83 32.23 -68.74
CA GLY A 784 53.65 33.55 -68.12
C GLY A 784 54.92 34.41 -68.02
N ALA A 785 56.04 33.97 -68.57
CA ALA A 785 57.33 34.66 -68.50
C ALA A 785 58.11 34.62 -69.82
N ARG A 786 57.45 34.99 -70.93
CA ARG A 786 58.11 35.47 -72.15
C ARG A 786 57.33 36.61 -72.78
#